data_AF-A0AAV3VY12-F1
#
_entry.id   AF-A0AAV3VY12-F1
#
_cell.length_a   1.000
_cell.length_b   1.000
_cell.length_c   1.000
_cell.angle_alpha   90.00
_cell.angle_beta   90.00
_cell.angle_gamma   90.00
#
_symmetry.space_group_name_H-M   'P 1'
#
loop_
_entity.id
_entity.type
_entity.pdbx_description
1 polymer ?
#
loop_
_entity_poly.entity_id
_entity_poly.type
_entity_poly.pdbx_seq_one_letter_code
_entity_poly.pdbx_strand_id
1 'polypeptide(L)'
;MTRESNFEYVKGTDIEECYENLKKAEFVYQSFPDATIMCLRSIAETVLIKVRNEFYKSTDNSGTYYGIMGELITVSEVKFSKVYREFNIIRLNGNYVLHPEAVIEEETKRTPTELLEIMHNILIWYLQDIKNKSSIDSSKIKFINPNNFNNEKKELTEVKKKISEKNKKIFELKLKIKHLKDSEKDKADQLFKLNKEIDDINVERLELKEKDELLEKKIKEHDKEIENIKKKYKIELQEKIEKFKKEHRESEKASNEAELVAVKNEILIKNNEIAELKSKIDDFKEESKDKLELQKEIEKIKAEKEKLESMDSILTKGIKEYDIELKRIKEQHQRDLDDKINELKSKEDTYLKEKEELNNIRQEIHSKENEINELRAKVDELRQQSKEINLLKISIDDLQSEKGYLENRDRILTNTILEKDKELENIKEAYKANAEKIEILRKERNESNASLKNKEEKLIKVEKENFELKRQLKEIEETAKIEAIKRDEELKRKEKELHEGIEKLRQAYKNSFELTREYQDVLEKSEYSYDKEQERLLNIQKTDVKEKLVEEDKSFHNNLNEYSEGVRETNERIRTFKKVLKEKSIKEGKHVAFYRGFLGLEGEQLRILYTMLTKTNISSILISKSKELLSQSNEDKFMEFIHKKARELNHLSDEEVRLKIYYRLIKLTDIEYKNIYERRSFVETLDEIVNAGYSILEGKKDFKSGGSKLEAIGTYYLEKVLEDFKNKYDSGDIKVQQELIDNIYNNFQRLSEKAKKEIYDELHLKSTSESTVKAAIRSAPFVFLSTTITVGGFSAFSAVSSIIFGISHLLGTTFSYGVYTGASSLLSFFSGPFMVILFIVNGGFLLTQHKKQQLELVPLFIMQTIITNVAIEKTKINFDNYDTMIELWKREKGNFDKITIQKRLQENILNNYTKERDELAAKSEQVSRAINTLWEEHAKYNYKFKDIVLSSDKKVYLNSYAEYSSTINKLEMVQKEIDETKNKVGTLKSIFSLDMWKGQSSKLVNEMNMINMEKLLVEEAKQSQYFKEESALFSELQQKIDVLNEIQNKTKEKIKDKNNLISVLKNKVNLLENDLVKINSEYPDINNAEFRAIG
;
A
#
# COMPACT_ATOMS: atom_id res chain seq x y z
N MET A 1 26.75 -25.63 39.60
CA MET A 1 25.28 -25.68 39.57
C MET A 1 24.84 -25.07 38.26
N THR A 2 24.32 -25.89 37.35
CA THR A 2 23.71 -25.44 36.09
C THR A 2 22.41 -24.73 36.44
N ARG A 3 22.38 -23.40 36.27
CA ARG A 3 21.16 -22.58 36.41
C ARG A 3 20.08 -23.13 35.48
N GLU A 4 18.90 -23.45 36.01
CA GLU A 4 17.82 -24.06 35.20
C GLU A 4 17.18 -23.07 34.24
N SER A 5 17.17 -21.77 34.59
CA SER A 5 16.57 -20.69 33.80
C SER A 5 17.18 -19.35 34.17
N ASN A 6 17.22 -18.41 33.22
CA ASN A 6 17.55 -17.02 33.47
C ASN A 6 16.62 -16.33 34.49
N PHE A 7 15.47 -16.92 34.84
CA PHE A 7 14.48 -16.33 35.72
C PHE A 7 14.36 -17.03 37.09
N GLU A 8 15.29 -17.90 37.46
CA GLU A 8 15.25 -18.67 38.71
C GLU A 8 15.14 -17.81 39.99
N TYR A 9 15.62 -16.57 39.96
CA TYR A 9 15.50 -15.60 41.06
C TYR A 9 14.06 -15.13 41.33
N VAL A 10 13.11 -15.43 40.45
CA VAL A 10 11.68 -15.10 40.60
C VAL A 10 10.99 -16.05 41.60
N LYS A 11 11.55 -17.24 41.87
CA LYS A 11 11.01 -18.16 42.89
C LYS A 11 11.04 -17.53 44.28
N GLY A 12 9.98 -17.71 45.08
CA GLY A 12 9.87 -17.11 46.42
C GLY A 12 9.60 -15.59 46.40
N THR A 13 9.07 -15.08 45.29
CA THR A 13 8.65 -13.67 45.17
C THR A 13 7.15 -13.55 44.92
N ASP A 14 6.60 -12.34 45.00
CA ASP A 14 5.18 -12.07 44.76
C ASP A 14 4.77 -12.14 43.27
N ILE A 15 5.73 -12.47 42.39
CA ILE A 15 5.55 -12.74 40.96
C ILE A 15 6.02 -14.16 40.61
N GLU A 16 6.13 -15.07 41.60
CA GLU A 16 6.51 -16.48 41.40
C GLU A 16 5.58 -17.20 40.41
N GLU A 17 4.32 -16.80 40.33
CA GLU A 17 3.35 -17.30 39.35
C GLU A 17 3.81 -17.16 37.88
N CYS A 18 4.68 -16.18 37.59
CA CYS A 18 5.24 -15.99 36.25
C CYS A 18 6.41 -16.92 35.94
N TYR A 19 7.04 -17.55 36.94
CA TYR A 19 8.30 -18.30 36.78
C TYR A 19 8.17 -19.44 35.77
N GLU A 20 7.12 -20.26 35.89
CA GLU A 20 6.92 -21.41 34.99
C GLU A 20 6.70 -20.96 33.55
N ASN A 21 6.04 -19.82 33.33
CA ASN A 21 5.83 -19.28 31.99
C ASN A 21 7.10 -18.68 31.40
N LEU A 22 7.92 -17.99 32.21
CA LEU A 22 9.24 -17.49 31.82
C LEU A 22 10.20 -18.62 31.48
N LYS A 23 10.25 -19.67 32.30
CA LYS A 23 11.07 -20.88 32.06
C LYS A 23 10.68 -21.53 30.74
N LYS A 24 9.38 -21.72 30.49
CA LYS A 24 8.88 -22.28 29.23
C LYS A 24 9.19 -21.39 28.02
N ALA A 25 8.98 -20.08 28.14
CA ALA A 25 9.28 -19.11 27.08
C ALA A 25 10.78 -19.15 26.70
N GLU A 26 11.66 -19.24 27.69
CA GLU A 26 13.10 -19.41 27.50
C GLU A 26 13.49 -20.71 26.78
N PHE A 27 12.73 -21.80 26.99
CA PHE A 27 12.98 -23.09 26.32
C PHE A 27 12.54 -23.13 24.85
N VAL A 28 11.48 -22.40 24.49
CA VAL A 28 10.84 -22.53 23.16
C VAL A 28 10.95 -21.30 22.28
N TYR A 29 11.63 -20.24 22.72
CA TYR A 29 11.77 -18.97 22.00
C TYR A 29 12.19 -19.07 20.53
N GLN A 30 12.98 -20.09 20.16
CA GLN A 30 13.39 -20.33 18.77
C GLN A 30 12.32 -21.09 17.96
N SER A 31 11.61 -22.03 18.59
CA SER A 31 10.60 -22.87 17.92
C SER A 31 9.24 -22.18 17.83
N PHE A 32 8.92 -21.31 18.78
CA PHE A 32 7.64 -20.61 18.89
C PHE A 32 7.87 -19.12 19.24
N PRO A 33 8.47 -18.33 18.32
CA PRO A 33 8.83 -16.93 18.58
C PRO A 33 7.62 -16.06 18.93
N ASP A 34 6.55 -16.13 18.14
CA ASP A 34 5.32 -15.33 18.36
C ASP A 34 4.66 -15.63 19.71
N ALA A 35 4.53 -16.91 20.07
CA ALA A 35 3.97 -17.32 21.35
C ALA A 35 4.86 -16.92 22.53
N THR A 36 6.18 -16.91 22.34
CA THR A 36 7.14 -16.42 23.33
C THR A 36 6.97 -14.92 23.55
N ILE A 37 6.86 -14.13 22.49
CA ILE A 37 6.64 -12.68 22.58
C ILE A 37 5.32 -12.37 23.29
N MET A 38 4.23 -13.08 22.96
CA MET A 38 2.93 -12.91 23.61
C MET A 38 2.95 -13.29 25.10
N CYS A 39 3.66 -14.37 25.44
CA CYS A 39 3.89 -14.76 26.84
C CYS A 39 4.62 -13.65 27.61
N LEU A 40 5.71 -13.10 27.05
CA LEU A 40 6.43 -12.00 27.68
C LEU A 40 5.57 -10.74 27.81
N ARG A 41 4.77 -10.38 26.80
CA ARG A 41 3.83 -9.26 26.89
C ARG A 41 2.85 -9.44 28.05
N SER A 42 2.24 -10.61 28.17
CA SER A 42 1.29 -10.92 29.25
C SER A 42 1.93 -10.77 30.64
N ILE A 43 3.16 -11.29 30.80
CA ILE A 43 3.91 -11.18 32.05
C ILE A 43 4.26 -9.72 32.37
N ALA A 44 4.65 -8.93 31.36
CA ALA A 44 4.95 -7.52 31.53
C ALA A 44 3.71 -6.75 31.98
N GLU A 45 2.55 -6.98 31.35
CA GLU A 45 1.29 -6.33 31.74
C GLU A 45 0.87 -6.72 33.17
N THR A 46 1.10 -7.96 33.59
CA THR A 46 0.86 -8.42 34.96
C THR A 46 1.76 -7.71 35.98
N VAL A 47 3.05 -7.60 35.67
CA VAL A 47 4.01 -6.87 36.52
C VAL A 47 3.62 -5.40 36.59
N LEU A 48 3.18 -4.80 35.48
CA LEU A 48 2.74 -3.41 35.43
C LEU A 48 1.53 -3.13 36.34
N ILE A 49 0.55 -4.05 36.38
CA ILE A 49 -0.59 -3.97 37.32
C ILE A 49 -0.09 -4.02 38.77
N LYS A 50 0.84 -4.93 39.09
CA LYS A 50 1.41 -5.01 40.45
C LYS A 50 2.18 -3.73 40.82
N VAL A 51 2.94 -3.15 39.90
CA VAL A 51 3.60 -1.86 40.07
C VAL A 51 2.57 -0.78 40.42
N ARG A 52 1.48 -0.68 39.66
CA ARG A 52 0.38 0.26 39.96
C ARG A 52 -0.18 0.03 41.36
N ASN A 53 -0.49 -1.21 41.71
CA ASN A 53 -1.13 -1.53 42.98
C ASN A 53 -0.22 -1.18 44.17
N GLU A 54 1.11 -1.30 44.03
CA GLU A 54 2.08 -0.82 45.02
C GLU A 54 2.06 0.71 45.18
N PHE A 55 1.99 1.48 44.09
CA PHE A 55 1.96 2.94 44.15
C PHE A 55 0.62 3.51 44.66
N TYR A 56 -0.51 2.92 44.25
CA TYR A 56 -1.84 3.46 44.53
C TYR A 56 -2.60 2.73 45.64
N LYS A 57 -2.05 1.63 46.19
CA LYS A 57 -2.75 0.74 47.13
C LYS A 57 -4.12 0.27 46.60
N SER A 58 -4.21 0.10 45.27
CA SER A 58 -5.42 -0.34 44.60
C SER A 58 -5.51 -1.86 44.61
N THR A 59 -6.73 -2.40 44.78
CA THR A 59 -7.05 -3.82 44.55
C THR A 59 -7.76 -4.05 43.23
N ASP A 60 -8.02 -2.99 42.46
CA ASP A 60 -8.55 -3.09 41.12
C ASP A 60 -7.46 -3.61 40.19
N ASN A 61 -7.76 -4.58 39.33
CA ASN A 61 -6.87 -5.12 38.31
C ASN A 61 -7.39 -4.85 36.88
N SER A 62 -8.50 -4.11 36.73
CA SER A 62 -9.22 -3.95 35.46
C SER A 62 -8.68 -2.86 34.52
N GLY A 63 -7.65 -2.12 34.95
CA GLY A 63 -7.10 -1.00 34.18
C GLY A 63 -6.52 -1.40 32.82
N THR A 64 -6.70 -0.55 31.80
CA THR A 64 -6.05 -0.76 30.49
C THR A 64 -4.56 -0.44 30.56
N TYR A 65 -3.71 -1.08 29.74
CA TYR A 65 -2.27 -0.81 29.70
C TYR A 65 -1.94 0.69 29.61
N TYR A 66 -2.59 1.42 28.69
CA TYR A 66 -2.37 2.86 28.54
C TYR A 66 -2.91 3.68 29.71
N GLY A 67 -4.03 3.28 30.33
CA GLY A 67 -4.54 3.91 31.54
C GLY A 67 -3.55 3.78 32.69
N ILE A 68 -3.08 2.56 32.95
CA ILE A 68 -2.10 2.26 34.00
C ILE A 68 -0.76 2.96 33.73
N MET A 69 -0.29 2.96 32.47
CA MET A 69 0.92 3.70 32.08
C MET A 69 0.77 5.20 32.30
N GLY A 70 -0.37 5.78 31.94
CA GLY A 70 -0.67 7.20 32.15
C GLY A 70 -0.67 7.58 33.64
N GLU A 71 -1.31 6.75 34.47
CA GLU A 71 -1.29 6.89 35.93
C GLU A 71 0.15 6.88 36.48
N LEU A 72 0.93 5.84 36.15
CA LEU A 72 2.29 5.66 36.66
C LEU A 72 3.30 6.73 36.21
N ILE A 73 3.16 7.25 34.98
CA ILE A 73 3.99 8.36 34.47
C ILE A 73 3.78 9.62 35.32
N THR A 74 2.53 9.92 35.72
CA THR A 74 2.22 11.13 36.49
C THR A 74 2.70 11.09 37.94
N VAL A 75 2.90 9.90 38.52
CA VAL A 75 3.19 9.74 39.96
C VAL A 75 4.67 9.46 40.27
N SER A 76 5.44 8.85 39.36
CA SER A 76 6.82 8.43 39.68
C SER A 76 7.83 8.64 38.54
N GLU A 77 7.92 9.89 38.08
CA GLU A 77 8.77 10.30 36.94
C GLU A 77 10.24 9.83 37.04
N VAL A 78 10.80 9.67 38.24
CA VAL A 78 12.22 9.29 38.44
C VAL A 78 12.46 7.78 38.48
N LYS A 79 11.51 6.97 38.98
CA LYS A 79 11.68 5.51 39.12
C LYS A 79 11.13 4.72 37.94
N PHE A 80 10.02 5.16 37.37
CA PHE A 80 9.35 4.46 36.28
C PHE A 80 9.90 4.82 34.90
N SER A 81 10.47 6.02 34.73
CA SER A 81 11.04 6.48 33.45
C SER A 81 12.16 5.58 32.91
N LYS A 82 12.92 4.91 33.79
CA LYS A 82 14.02 4.01 33.38
C LYS A 82 13.54 2.76 32.64
N VAL A 83 12.38 2.21 33.00
CA VAL A 83 11.82 0.96 32.43
C VAL A 83 10.60 1.19 31.55
N TYR A 84 10.07 2.42 31.51
CA TYR A 84 8.94 2.81 30.66
C TYR A 84 9.13 2.36 29.20
N ARG A 85 10.34 2.60 28.66
CA ARG A 85 10.70 2.18 27.31
C ARG A 85 10.69 0.66 27.16
N GLU A 86 11.16 -0.07 28.16
CA GLU A 86 11.23 -1.53 28.15
C GLU A 86 9.84 -2.18 28.12
N PHE A 87 8.92 -1.71 28.97
CA PHE A 87 7.50 -2.14 28.92
C PHE A 87 6.88 -1.87 27.54
N ASN A 88 7.11 -0.69 26.97
CA ASN A 88 6.61 -0.35 25.65
C ASN A 88 7.22 -1.19 24.53
N ILE A 89 8.52 -1.51 24.58
CA ILE A 89 9.16 -2.38 23.57
C ILE A 89 8.52 -3.77 23.58
N ILE A 90 8.32 -4.37 24.75
CA ILE A 90 7.65 -5.68 24.84
C ILE A 90 6.20 -5.58 24.32
N ARG A 91 5.47 -4.53 24.70
CA ARG A 91 4.08 -4.31 24.25
C ARG A 91 3.98 -4.11 22.74
N LEU A 92 4.88 -3.35 22.13
CA LEU A 92 4.91 -3.06 20.68
C LEU A 92 5.26 -4.31 19.87
N ASN A 93 6.24 -5.11 20.30
CA ASN A 93 6.57 -6.36 19.62
C ASN A 93 5.43 -7.38 19.76
N GLY A 94 4.74 -7.45 20.91
CA GLY A 94 3.52 -8.25 21.05
C GLY A 94 2.34 -7.74 20.22
N ASN A 95 2.21 -6.42 20.03
CA ASN A 95 1.27 -5.87 19.05
C ASN A 95 1.62 -6.29 17.64
N TYR A 96 2.89 -6.21 17.23
CA TYR A 96 3.30 -6.62 15.89
C TYR A 96 2.99 -8.10 15.60
N VAL A 97 3.12 -8.99 16.60
CA VAL A 97 2.68 -10.38 16.48
C VAL A 97 1.18 -10.48 16.15
N LEU A 98 0.34 -9.64 16.74
CA LEU A 98 -1.10 -9.60 16.43
C LEU A 98 -1.44 -8.70 15.22
N HIS A 99 -0.50 -7.86 14.77
CA HIS A 99 -0.64 -6.83 13.74
C HIS A 99 0.59 -6.82 12.80
N PRO A 100 0.81 -7.83 11.94
CA PRO A 100 1.96 -7.83 11.04
C PRO A 100 1.94 -6.65 10.05
N GLU A 101 0.75 -6.14 9.75
CA GLU A 101 0.47 -4.99 8.89
C GLU A 101 0.83 -3.64 9.55
N ALA A 102 0.98 -3.60 10.88
CA ALA A 102 1.33 -2.38 11.61
C ALA A 102 2.83 -2.10 11.46
N VAL A 103 3.18 -0.88 11.07
CA VAL A 103 4.57 -0.45 10.99
C VAL A 103 5.14 -0.38 12.40
N ILE A 104 6.06 -1.30 12.73
CA ILE A 104 6.93 -1.18 13.89
C ILE A 104 8.19 -0.43 13.46
N GLU A 105 8.54 0.63 14.17
CA GLU A 105 9.78 1.36 13.91
C GLU A 105 10.98 0.41 14.09
N GLU A 106 11.93 0.45 13.15
CA GLU A 106 13.09 -0.45 13.14
C GLU A 106 13.88 -0.39 14.46
N GLU A 107 13.91 0.77 15.11
CA GLU A 107 14.54 1.01 16.42
C GLU A 107 13.87 0.28 17.59
N THR A 108 12.60 -0.13 17.45
CA THR A 108 11.79 -0.79 18.49
C THR A 108 11.60 -2.29 18.26
N LYS A 109 11.91 -2.79 17.06
CA LYS A 109 11.84 -4.21 16.72
C LYS A 109 12.92 -5.00 17.45
N ARG A 110 12.55 -6.10 18.11
CA ARG A 110 13.47 -6.95 18.88
C ARG A 110 13.21 -8.42 18.58
N THR A 111 14.26 -9.22 18.66
CA THR A 111 14.20 -10.69 18.60
C THR A 111 13.62 -11.27 19.90
N PRO A 112 13.06 -12.49 19.89
CA PRO A 112 12.58 -13.13 21.12
C PRO A 112 13.65 -13.22 22.23
N THR A 113 14.92 -13.41 21.86
CA THR A 113 16.05 -13.41 22.81
C THR A 113 16.26 -12.06 23.47
N GLU A 114 16.24 -10.97 22.69
CA GLU A 114 16.36 -9.61 23.22
C GLU A 114 15.16 -9.24 24.10
N LEU A 115 13.96 -9.73 23.76
CA LEU A 115 12.77 -9.52 24.58
C LEU A 115 12.81 -10.30 25.90
N LEU A 116 13.40 -11.50 25.92
CA LEU A 116 13.69 -12.24 27.16
C LEU A 116 14.68 -11.47 28.05
N GLU A 117 15.68 -10.83 27.45
CA GLU A 117 16.65 -9.98 28.17
C GLU A 117 15.98 -8.69 28.71
N ILE A 118 15.14 -8.03 27.91
CA ILE A 118 14.38 -6.85 28.36
C ILE A 118 13.43 -7.25 29.50
N MET A 119 12.74 -8.38 29.40
CA MET A 119 11.91 -8.90 30.49
C MET A 119 12.74 -9.16 31.75
N HIS A 120 13.94 -9.74 31.60
CA HIS A 120 14.85 -9.94 32.71
C HIS A 120 15.20 -8.63 33.43
N ASN A 121 15.42 -7.54 32.68
CA ASN A 121 15.69 -6.21 33.25
C ASN A 121 14.48 -5.63 33.98
N ILE A 122 13.28 -5.73 33.39
CA ILE A 122 12.02 -5.30 34.01
C ILE A 122 11.80 -6.00 35.36
N LEU A 123 12.02 -7.31 35.43
CA LEU A 123 11.79 -8.09 36.65
C LEU A 123 12.82 -7.77 37.74
N ILE A 124 14.09 -7.55 37.37
CA ILE A 124 15.12 -7.09 38.33
C ILE A 124 14.75 -5.71 38.89
N TRP A 125 14.39 -4.77 38.01
CA TRP A 125 13.94 -3.44 38.43
C TRP A 125 12.75 -3.50 39.37
N TYR A 126 11.73 -4.31 39.07
CA TYR A 126 10.57 -4.48 39.94
C TYR A 126 10.96 -4.97 41.34
N LEU A 127 11.79 -6.01 41.42
CA LEU A 127 12.16 -6.59 42.71
C LEU A 127 13.09 -5.67 43.54
N GLN A 128 13.96 -4.90 42.88
CA GLN A 128 14.92 -4.01 43.53
C GLN A 128 14.34 -2.64 43.87
N ASP A 129 13.76 -1.96 42.89
CA ASP A 129 13.41 -0.53 42.99
C ASP A 129 11.98 -0.29 43.49
N ILE A 130 11.08 -1.28 43.31
CA ILE A 130 9.68 -1.24 43.79
C ILE A 130 9.54 -2.02 45.09
N LYS A 131 9.97 -3.29 45.14
CA LYS A 131 9.84 -4.14 46.33
C LYS A 131 10.95 -4.00 47.37
N ASN A 132 12.02 -3.25 47.08
CA ASN A 132 13.17 -3.03 47.98
C ASN A 132 13.77 -4.34 48.53
N LYS A 133 13.78 -5.43 47.75
CA LYS A 133 14.41 -6.69 48.18
C LYS A 133 15.94 -6.58 48.12
N SER A 134 16.56 -6.19 49.22
CA SER A 134 18.02 -6.00 49.37
C SER A 134 18.87 -7.27 49.21
N SER A 135 18.25 -8.45 49.14
CA SER A 135 18.91 -9.74 48.98
C SER A 135 19.25 -10.11 47.52
N ILE A 136 18.75 -9.35 46.54
CA ILE A 136 18.98 -9.60 45.12
C ILE A 136 20.17 -8.74 44.66
N ASP A 137 21.35 -9.35 44.58
CA ASP A 137 22.56 -8.71 44.08
C ASP A 137 22.56 -8.67 42.54
N SER A 138 22.06 -7.60 41.94
CA SER A 138 22.00 -7.43 40.47
C SER A 138 23.36 -7.49 39.79
N SER A 139 24.46 -7.27 40.51
CA SER A 139 25.81 -7.42 39.95
C SER A 139 26.19 -8.88 39.65
N LYS A 140 25.50 -9.84 40.31
CA LYS A 140 25.72 -11.29 40.16
C LYS A 140 24.67 -11.97 39.26
N ILE A 141 23.56 -11.32 38.98
CA ILE A 141 22.48 -11.85 38.13
C ILE A 141 22.66 -11.26 36.72
N LYS A 142 23.25 -12.05 35.81
CA LYS A 142 23.39 -11.70 34.40
C LYS A 142 22.47 -12.54 33.54
N PHE A 143 21.90 -11.94 32.51
CA PHE A 143 21.21 -12.68 31.45
C PHE A 143 22.24 -13.45 30.61
N ILE A 144 22.00 -14.74 30.40
CA ILE A 144 22.85 -15.63 29.60
C ILE A 144 22.01 -16.12 28.42
N ASN A 145 22.49 -15.98 27.19
CA ASN A 145 21.73 -16.45 26.02
C ASN A 145 21.36 -17.95 26.18
N PRO A 146 20.07 -18.32 26.09
CA PRO A 146 19.63 -19.70 26.31
C PRO A 146 20.20 -20.66 25.25
N ASN A 147 21.28 -21.38 25.57
CA ASN A 147 21.84 -22.43 24.72
C ASN A 147 21.14 -23.76 25.03
N ASN A 148 20.16 -24.14 24.20
CA ASN A 148 19.41 -25.39 24.24
C ASN A 148 20.31 -26.65 24.31
N PHE A 149 20.57 -27.21 25.51
CA PHE A 149 21.11 -28.55 25.87
C PHE A 149 22.08 -29.29 24.88
N ASN A 150 22.72 -28.56 23.98
CA ASN A 150 23.53 -29.08 22.88
C ASN A 150 24.87 -29.59 23.39
N ASN A 151 25.28 -29.14 24.57
CA ASN A 151 26.52 -29.56 25.22
C ASN A 151 26.37 -30.99 25.76
N GLU A 152 25.26 -31.30 26.43
CA GLU A 152 24.98 -32.66 26.91
C GLU A 152 24.77 -33.65 25.77
N LYS A 153 24.13 -33.23 24.66
CA LYS A 153 23.99 -34.06 23.45
C LYS A 153 25.34 -34.36 22.78
N LYS A 154 26.26 -33.38 22.73
CA LYS A 154 27.64 -33.56 22.27
C LYS A 154 28.45 -34.47 23.20
N GLU A 155 28.32 -34.28 24.51
CA GLU A 155 28.99 -35.12 25.51
C GLU A 155 28.53 -36.59 25.40
N LEU A 156 27.23 -36.84 25.23
CA LEU A 156 26.69 -38.18 25.02
C LEU A 156 27.29 -38.84 23.76
N THR A 157 27.45 -38.08 22.67
CA THR A 157 28.05 -38.61 21.44
C THR A 157 29.51 -39.02 21.64
N GLU A 158 30.26 -38.22 22.41
CA GLU A 158 31.66 -38.49 22.72
C GLU A 158 31.82 -39.70 23.67
N VAL A 159 30.96 -39.82 24.68
CA VAL A 159 30.94 -40.98 25.61
C VAL A 159 30.62 -42.28 24.86
N LYS A 160 29.61 -42.28 23.97
CA LYS A 160 29.28 -43.45 23.13
C LYS A 160 30.43 -43.88 22.23
N LYS A 161 31.17 -42.92 21.66
CA LYS A 161 32.37 -43.19 20.87
C LYS A 161 33.45 -43.88 21.71
N LYS A 162 33.74 -43.36 22.91
CA LYS A 162 34.72 -43.94 23.84
C LYS A 162 34.34 -45.36 24.28
N ILE A 163 33.07 -45.63 24.55
CA ILE A 163 32.58 -46.99 24.88
C ILE A 163 32.83 -47.95 23.71
N SER A 164 32.55 -47.53 22.47
CA SER A 164 32.80 -48.32 21.26
C SER A 164 34.28 -48.67 21.07
N GLU A 165 35.18 -47.69 21.25
CA GLU A 165 36.63 -47.89 21.17
C GLU A 165 37.15 -48.86 22.25
N LYS A 166 36.66 -48.75 23.49
CA LYS A 166 37.01 -49.66 24.59
C LYS A 166 36.47 -51.07 24.34
N ASN A 167 35.27 -51.22 23.80
CA ASN A 167 34.71 -52.52 23.40
C ASN A 167 35.57 -53.22 22.35
N LYS A 168 36.04 -52.49 21.34
CA LYS A 168 36.96 -53.02 20.33
C LYS A 168 38.26 -53.50 20.96
N LYS A 169 38.85 -52.70 21.86
CA LYS A 169 40.10 -53.04 22.55
C LYS A 169 39.96 -54.24 23.50
N ILE A 170 38.86 -54.32 24.25
CA ILE A 170 38.54 -55.50 25.09
C ILE A 170 38.35 -56.74 24.22
N PHE A 171 37.68 -56.63 23.08
CA PHE A 171 37.46 -57.75 22.16
C PHE A 171 38.79 -58.27 21.57
N GLU A 172 39.67 -57.37 21.11
CA GLU A 172 41.01 -57.71 20.63
C GLU A 172 41.86 -58.42 21.72
N LEU A 173 41.83 -57.92 22.97
CA LEU A 173 42.55 -58.55 24.08
C LEU A 173 41.93 -59.90 24.48
N LYS A 174 40.60 -60.05 24.44
CA LYS A 174 39.91 -61.33 24.67
C LYS A 174 40.23 -62.36 23.59
N LEU A 175 40.33 -61.95 22.32
CA LEU A 175 40.81 -62.81 21.24
C LEU A 175 42.25 -63.25 21.48
N LYS A 176 43.12 -62.32 21.93
CA LYS A 176 44.51 -62.63 22.25
C LYS A 176 44.62 -63.65 23.41
N ILE A 177 43.82 -63.50 24.46
CA ILE A 177 43.70 -64.50 25.53
C ILE A 177 43.16 -65.84 25.01
N LYS A 178 42.17 -65.83 24.11
CA LYS A 178 41.60 -67.06 23.54
C LYS A 178 42.66 -67.85 22.76
N HIS A 179 43.42 -67.19 21.88
CA HIS A 179 44.53 -67.82 21.16
C HIS A 179 45.61 -68.38 22.10
N LEU A 180 45.92 -67.69 23.20
CA LEU A 180 46.88 -68.18 24.20
C LEU A 180 46.33 -69.35 25.05
N LYS A 181 45.02 -69.39 25.32
CA LYS A 181 44.34 -70.48 26.04
C LYS A 181 44.23 -71.77 25.24
N ASP A 182 44.00 -71.68 23.93
CA ASP A 182 43.95 -72.87 23.07
C ASP A 182 45.31 -73.58 22.99
N SER A 183 46.41 -72.85 23.24
CA SER A 183 47.77 -73.36 23.43
C SER A 183 48.03 -73.96 24.83
N GLU A 184 47.17 -73.73 25.84
CA GLU A 184 47.44 -74.05 27.24
C GLU A 184 47.11 -75.52 27.57
N LYS A 185 46.14 -76.12 26.86
CA LYS A 185 45.76 -77.53 27.03
C LYS A 185 46.82 -78.50 26.49
N ASP A 186 47.34 -78.25 25.29
CA ASP A 186 48.47 -79.01 24.72
C ASP A 186 49.74 -78.87 25.56
N LYS A 187 49.97 -77.70 26.17
CA LYS A 187 51.13 -77.45 27.04
C LYS A 187 51.01 -78.14 28.40
N ALA A 188 49.81 -78.25 28.97
CA ALA A 188 49.57 -79.00 30.20
C ALA A 188 49.83 -80.50 30.01
N ASP A 189 49.41 -81.07 28.87
CA ASP A 189 49.68 -82.46 28.50
C ASP A 189 51.17 -82.70 28.21
N GLN A 190 51.86 -81.74 27.58
CA GLN A 190 53.32 -81.78 27.40
C GLN A 190 54.09 -81.69 28.72
N LEU A 191 53.67 -80.81 29.64
CA LEU A 191 54.24 -80.71 31.00
C LEU A 191 54.02 -81.98 31.81
N PHE A 192 52.84 -82.59 31.72
CA PHE A 192 52.58 -83.86 32.39
C PHE A 192 53.44 -85.00 31.83
N LYS A 193 53.59 -85.08 30.49
CA LYS A 193 54.47 -86.06 29.85
C LYS A 193 55.94 -85.84 30.22
N LEU A 194 56.47 -84.62 30.13
CA LEU A 194 57.86 -84.33 30.49
C LEU A 194 58.14 -84.61 31.97
N ASN A 195 57.21 -84.25 32.88
CA ASN A 195 57.40 -84.54 34.31
C ASN A 195 57.36 -86.04 34.58
N LYS A 196 56.46 -86.78 33.92
CA LYS A 196 56.42 -88.23 34.03
C LYS A 196 57.71 -88.88 33.50
N GLU A 197 58.23 -88.39 32.38
CA GLU A 197 59.49 -88.86 31.78
C GLU A 197 60.70 -88.55 32.68
N ILE A 198 60.72 -87.38 33.33
CA ILE A 198 61.69 -87.07 34.39
C ILE A 198 61.57 -88.06 35.56
N ASP A 199 60.35 -88.35 36.02
CA ASP A 199 60.12 -89.27 37.14
C ASP A 199 60.55 -90.71 36.79
N ASP A 200 60.21 -91.20 35.59
CA ASP A 200 60.58 -92.53 35.10
C ASP A 200 62.12 -92.69 34.98
N ILE A 201 62.82 -91.72 34.38
CA ILE A 201 64.29 -91.71 34.28
C ILE A 201 64.93 -91.62 35.68
N ASN A 202 64.28 -90.94 36.62
CA ASN A 202 64.77 -90.80 37.98
C ASN A 202 64.59 -92.09 38.81
N VAL A 203 63.54 -92.88 38.53
CA VAL A 203 63.37 -94.24 39.09
C VAL A 203 64.48 -95.17 38.57
N GLU A 204 64.74 -95.19 37.26
CA GLU A 204 65.83 -95.98 36.67
C GLU A 204 67.20 -95.61 37.28
N ARG A 205 67.46 -94.31 37.47
CA ARG A 205 68.70 -93.84 38.14
C ARG A 205 68.80 -94.35 39.58
N LEU A 206 67.69 -94.39 40.33
CA LEU A 206 67.68 -94.89 41.71
C LEU A 206 67.91 -96.40 41.77
N GLU A 207 67.32 -97.18 40.88
CA GLU A 207 67.56 -98.63 40.79
C GLU A 207 69.03 -98.95 40.43
N LEU A 208 69.63 -98.17 39.53
CA LEU A 208 71.06 -98.28 39.22
C LEU A 208 71.95 -97.93 40.42
N LYS A 209 71.57 -96.93 41.23
CA LYS A 209 72.28 -96.61 42.48
C LYS A 209 72.22 -97.74 43.51
N GLU A 210 71.07 -98.39 43.66
CA GLU A 210 70.94 -99.54 44.56
C GLU A 210 71.83 -100.72 44.10
N LYS A 211 71.95 -100.94 42.78
CA LYS A 211 72.87 -101.94 42.22
C LYS A 211 74.35 -101.59 42.45
N ASP A 212 74.73 -100.32 42.33
CA ASP A 212 76.09 -99.83 42.62
C ASP A 212 76.49 -100.15 44.08
N GLU A 213 75.60 -99.84 45.04
CA GLU A 213 75.84 -100.11 46.46
C GLU A 213 75.99 -101.60 46.77
N LEU A 214 75.18 -102.45 46.12
CA LEU A 214 75.21 -103.90 46.32
C LEU A 214 76.49 -104.54 45.75
N LEU A 215 76.93 -104.15 44.55
CA LEU A 215 78.16 -104.66 43.97
C LEU A 215 79.40 -104.18 44.74
N GLU A 216 79.43 -102.93 45.20
CA GLU A 216 80.54 -102.41 46.00
C GLU A 216 80.72 -103.20 47.31
N LYS A 217 79.60 -103.63 47.91
CA LYS A 217 79.62 -104.47 49.11
C LYS A 217 80.21 -105.85 48.85
N LYS A 218 79.86 -106.51 47.74
CA LYS A 218 80.41 -107.83 47.35
C LYS A 218 81.92 -107.78 47.09
N ILE A 219 82.40 -106.75 46.39
CA ILE A 219 83.82 -106.56 46.10
C ILE A 219 84.63 -106.44 47.41
N LYS A 220 84.13 -105.70 48.41
CA LYS A 220 84.79 -105.58 49.73
C LYS A 220 84.86 -106.90 50.51
N GLU A 221 83.92 -107.82 50.31
CA GLU A 221 83.94 -109.15 50.94
C GLU A 221 84.99 -110.07 50.28
N HIS A 222 85.09 -110.02 48.95
CA HIS A 222 86.12 -110.76 48.22
C HIS A 222 87.55 -110.31 48.56
N ASP A 223 87.78 -109.00 48.76
CA ASP A 223 89.08 -108.48 49.21
C ASP A 223 89.54 -109.12 50.54
N LYS A 224 88.62 -109.30 51.49
CA LYS A 224 88.91 -109.92 52.79
C LYS A 224 89.22 -111.42 52.69
N GLU A 225 88.54 -112.15 51.81
CA GLU A 225 88.78 -113.59 51.64
C GLU A 225 90.15 -113.88 51.02
N ILE A 226 90.55 -113.14 49.99
CA ILE A 226 91.84 -113.32 49.31
C ILE A 226 93.01 -113.10 50.28
N GLU A 227 92.90 -112.13 51.18
CA GLU A 227 93.96 -111.79 52.14
C GLU A 227 94.12 -112.85 53.26
N ASN A 228 93.02 -113.45 53.72
CA ASN A 228 93.04 -114.53 54.72
C ASN A 228 93.72 -115.81 54.19
N ILE A 229 93.51 -116.15 52.92
CA ILE A 229 94.09 -117.36 52.33
C ILE A 229 95.62 -117.24 52.19
N LYS A 230 96.15 -116.07 51.82
CA LYS A 230 97.60 -115.81 51.71
C LYS A 230 98.33 -115.97 53.05
N LYS A 231 97.72 -115.58 54.17
CA LYS A 231 98.31 -115.67 55.52
C LYS A 231 98.47 -117.12 56.00
N LYS A 232 97.49 -117.97 55.72
CA LYS A 232 97.46 -119.38 56.17
C LYS A 232 98.58 -120.22 55.55
N TYR A 233 98.86 -120.04 54.25
CA TYR A 233 99.82 -120.88 53.52
C TYR A 233 101.28 -120.63 53.90
N LYS A 234 101.61 -119.41 54.35
CA LYS A 234 102.98 -119.04 54.76
C LYS A 234 103.45 -119.82 56.01
N ILE A 235 102.52 -120.20 56.88
CA ILE A 235 102.80 -120.88 58.16
C ILE A 235 103.08 -122.38 57.93
N GLU A 236 102.30 -123.05 57.09
CA GLU A 236 102.44 -124.50 56.81
C GLU A 236 103.76 -124.87 56.11
N LEU A 237 104.38 -123.93 55.37
CA LEU A 237 105.63 -124.19 54.64
C LEU A 237 106.87 -124.24 55.57
N GLN A 238 106.86 -123.51 56.68
CA GLN A 238 108.02 -123.44 57.61
C GLN A 238 108.15 -124.70 58.47
N GLU A 239 107.04 -125.30 58.90
CA GLU A 239 107.06 -126.47 59.81
C GLU A 239 107.57 -127.76 59.13
N LYS A 240 107.39 -127.91 57.82
CA LYS A 240 107.80 -129.13 57.10
C LYS A 240 109.29 -129.19 56.77
N ILE A 241 109.99 -128.06 56.67
CA ILE A 241 111.44 -128.01 56.36
C ILE A 241 112.29 -128.50 57.54
N GLU A 242 111.91 -128.16 58.77
CA GLU A 242 112.63 -128.55 59.98
C GLU A 242 112.57 -130.05 60.28
N LYS A 243 111.48 -130.72 59.88
CA LYS A 243 111.30 -132.17 60.10
C LYS A 243 112.30 -133.01 59.29
N PHE A 244 112.68 -132.58 58.09
CA PHE A 244 113.53 -133.35 57.16
C PHE A 244 115.00 -133.48 57.64
N LYS A 245 115.53 -132.49 58.37
CA LYS A 245 116.93 -132.50 58.83
C LYS A 245 117.21 -133.47 59.99
N LYS A 246 116.17 -133.86 60.72
CA LYS A 246 116.32 -134.62 61.98
C LYS A 246 116.31 -136.14 61.80
N GLU A 247 115.74 -136.65 60.70
CA GLU A 247 115.56 -138.10 60.49
C GLU A 247 116.73 -138.78 59.76
N HIS A 248 117.57 -138.03 59.03
CA HIS A 248 118.67 -138.61 58.24
C HIS A 248 120.05 -138.31 58.83
N ARG A 249 120.68 -139.36 59.39
CA ARG A 249 121.94 -139.41 60.15
C ARG A 249 123.15 -138.81 59.40
N GLU A 250 123.29 -137.49 59.46
CA GLU A 250 124.50 -136.74 59.04
C GLU A 250 125.78 -137.25 59.74
N SER A 251 125.67 -137.91 60.89
CA SER A 251 126.81 -138.44 61.63
C SER A 251 127.46 -139.69 61.01
N GLU A 252 126.73 -140.49 60.23
CA GLU A 252 127.24 -141.74 59.62
C GLU A 252 128.12 -141.46 58.37
N LYS A 253 127.79 -140.43 57.58
CA LYS A 253 128.62 -139.96 56.46
C LYS A 253 129.95 -139.36 56.95
N ALA A 254 129.89 -138.57 58.02
CA ALA A 254 131.08 -137.97 58.64
C ALA A 254 132.04 -139.02 59.23
N SER A 255 131.51 -140.16 59.72
CA SER A 255 132.32 -141.29 60.22
C SER A 255 133.06 -142.03 59.10
N ASN A 256 132.38 -142.31 57.99
CA ASN A 256 132.97 -143.00 56.84
C ASN A 256 134.01 -142.15 56.08
N GLU A 257 133.81 -140.82 56.05
CA GLU A 257 134.81 -139.88 55.52
C GLU A 257 136.07 -139.80 56.39
N ALA A 258 135.93 -139.93 57.72
CA ALA A 258 137.06 -139.92 58.66
C ALA A 258 137.90 -141.22 58.61
N GLU A 259 137.26 -142.39 58.49
CA GLU A 259 137.94 -143.69 58.32
C GLU A 259 138.69 -143.79 56.98
N LEU A 260 138.16 -143.21 55.90
CA LEU A 260 138.83 -143.15 54.59
C LEU A 260 140.16 -142.38 54.65
N VAL A 261 140.25 -141.35 55.49
CA VAL A 261 141.47 -140.54 55.68
C VAL A 261 142.53 -141.30 56.48
N ALA A 262 142.14 -142.06 57.51
CA ALA A 262 143.05 -142.86 58.33
C ALA A 262 143.71 -143.99 57.51
N VAL A 263 142.92 -144.70 56.69
CA VAL A 263 143.39 -145.80 55.80
C VAL A 263 144.39 -145.29 54.75
N LYS A 264 144.17 -144.10 54.18
CA LYS A 264 145.12 -143.48 53.23
C LYS A 264 146.47 -143.11 53.86
N ASN A 265 146.49 -142.74 55.14
CA ASN A 265 147.74 -142.43 55.86
C ASN A 265 148.54 -143.69 56.21
N GLU A 266 147.88 -144.78 56.58
CA GLU A 266 148.54 -146.07 56.86
C GLU A 266 149.19 -146.68 55.60
N ILE A 267 148.54 -146.54 54.44
CA ILE A 267 149.12 -146.89 53.12
C ILE A 267 150.42 -146.11 52.84
N LEU A 268 150.50 -144.84 53.25
CA LEU A 268 151.68 -144.00 53.08
C LEU A 268 152.85 -144.45 53.97
N ILE A 269 152.59 -144.78 55.25
CA ILE A 269 153.60 -145.29 56.19
C ILE A 269 154.21 -146.60 55.68
N LYS A 270 153.38 -147.51 55.17
CA LYS A 270 153.81 -148.79 54.59
C LYS A 270 154.66 -148.61 53.32
N ASN A 271 154.41 -147.58 52.52
CA ASN A 271 155.27 -147.23 51.38
C ASN A 271 156.69 -146.78 51.81
N ASN A 272 156.80 -146.05 52.93
CA ASN A 272 158.09 -145.58 53.45
C ASN A 272 158.92 -146.73 54.05
N GLU A 273 158.31 -147.64 54.83
CA GLU A 273 158.99 -148.84 55.35
C GLU A 273 159.57 -149.70 54.20
N ILE A 274 158.83 -149.83 53.08
CA ILE A 274 159.31 -150.53 51.87
C ILE A 274 160.54 -149.83 51.27
N ALA A 275 160.56 -148.49 51.23
CA ALA A 275 161.70 -147.74 50.70
C ALA A 275 162.96 -147.93 51.58
N GLU A 276 162.80 -148.03 52.90
CA GLU A 276 163.90 -148.21 53.85
C GLU A 276 164.43 -149.67 53.85
N LEU A 277 163.55 -150.69 53.81
CA LEU A 277 163.95 -152.08 53.58
C LEU A 277 164.74 -152.26 52.26
N LYS A 278 164.58 -151.38 51.24
CA LYS A 278 165.37 -151.43 50.00
C LYS A 278 166.79 -150.86 50.12
N SER A 279 167.00 -149.82 50.94
CA SER A 279 168.34 -149.20 51.05
C SER A 279 169.35 -150.09 51.76
N LYS A 280 168.99 -150.73 52.89
CA LYS A 280 169.90 -151.66 53.61
C LYS A 280 170.28 -152.88 52.75
N ILE A 281 169.47 -153.23 51.74
CA ILE A 281 169.76 -154.30 50.79
C ILE A 281 170.92 -153.96 49.86
N ASP A 282 171.05 -152.68 49.49
CA ASP A 282 172.07 -152.24 48.54
C ASP A 282 173.50 -152.27 49.15
N ASP A 283 173.67 -152.15 50.47
CA ASP A 283 174.97 -152.14 51.17
C ASP A 283 175.73 -153.49 51.20
N PHE A 284 175.10 -154.59 50.79
CA PHE A 284 175.74 -155.90 50.70
C PHE A 284 176.16 -156.24 49.26
N LYS A 285 177.42 -156.64 49.11
CA LYS A 285 178.02 -156.94 47.80
C LYS A 285 177.67 -158.30 47.22
N GLU A 286 177.49 -159.30 48.06
CA GLU A 286 177.16 -160.65 47.61
C GLU A 286 176.00 -161.19 48.47
N GLU A 287 175.38 -162.28 47.99
CA GLU A 287 174.18 -162.86 48.59
C GLU A 287 174.42 -163.38 50.02
N SER A 288 173.81 -162.71 51.00
CA SER A 288 173.78 -163.13 52.41
C SER A 288 172.35 -163.49 52.85
N LYS A 289 172.24 -164.37 53.84
CA LYS A 289 170.96 -164.83 54.43
C LYS A 289 170.12 -163.66 54.94
N ASP A 290 170.77 -162.64 55.49
CA ASP A 290 170.13 -161.45 56.03
C ASP A 290 169.45 -160.62 54.92
N LYS A 291 170.05 -160.51 53.72
CA LYS A 291 169.47 -159.80 52.56
C LYS A 291 168.20 -160.48 52.03
N LEU A 292 168.11 -161.81 52.07
CA LEU A 292 166.93 -162.56 51.65
C LEU A 292 165.77 -162.43 52.66
N GLU A 293 166.08 -162.38 53.94
CA GLU A 293 165.10 -162.18 55.02
C GLU A 293 164.48 -160.78 54.92
N LEU A 294 165.30 -159.76 54.64
CA LEU A 294 164.83 -158.40 54.34
C LEU A 294 163.92 -158.33 53.10
N GLN A 295 164.24 -159.05 52.02
CA GLN A 295 163.35 -159.12 50.83
C GLN A 295 161.98 -159.76 51.14
N LYS A 296 161.94 -160.77 52.00
CA LYS A 296 160.67 -161.38 52.46
C LYS A 296 159.84 -160.41 53.28
N GLU A 297 160.48 -159.60 54.13
CA GLU A 297 159.83 -158.55 54.90
C GLU A 297 159.17 -157.52 53.97
N ILE A 298 159.84 -157.13 52.88
CA ILE A 298 159.29 -156.20 51.86
C ILE A 298 158.00 -156.74 51.24
N GLU A 299 157.99 -158.00 50.79
CA GLU A 299 156.82 -158.58 50.15
C GLU A 299 155.64 -158.72 51.11
N LYS A 300 155.91 -158.97 52.40
CA LYS A 300 154.86 -159.00 53.44
C LYS A 300 154.21 -157.63 53.64
N ILE A 301 155.01 -156.57 53.67
CA ILE A 301 154.51 -155.20 53.80
C ILE A 301 153.75 -154.76 52.54
N LYS A 302 154.17 -155.16 51.35
CA LYS A 302 153.38 -154.93 50.11
C LYS A 302 152.00 -155.59 50.17
N ALA A 303 151.91 -156.82 50.68
CA ALA A 303 150.62 -157.50 50.80
C ALA A 303 149.67 -156.79 51.80
N GLU A 304 150.20 -156.26 52.91
CA GLU A 304 149.41 -155.42 53.84
C GLU A 304 148.92 -154.14 53.18
N LYS A 305 149.75 -153.52 52.32
CA LYS A 305 149.36 -152.35 51.55
C LYS A 305 148.21 -152.64 50.57
N GLU A 306 148.26 -153.75 49.81
CA GLU A 306 147.16 -154.14 48.90
C GLU A 306 145.82 -154.33 49.64
N LYS A 307 145.85 -154.87 50.87
CA LYS A 307 144.65 -154.98 51.70
C LYS A 307 144.06 -153.62 52.10
N LEU A 308 144.91 -152.65 52.43
CA LEU A 308 144.46 -151.31 52.77
C LEU A 308 143.90 -150.57 51.54
N GLU A 309 144.49 -150.77 50.36
CA GLU A 309 143.96 -150.25 49.09
C GLU A 309 142.56 -150.82 48.75
N SER A 310 142.29 -152.08 49.13
CA SER A 310 140.95 -152.66 49.04
C SER A 310 139.92 -151.99 49.97
N MET A 311 140.30 -151.49 51.15
CA MET A 311 139.38 -150.80 52.07
C MET A 311 138.99 -149.40 51.57
N ASP A 312 139.93 -148.68 50.95
CA ASP A 312 139.68 -147.37 50.33
C ASP A 312 138.54 -147.44 49.27
N SER A 313 138.52 -148.52 48.49
CA SER A 313 137.51 -148.75 47.46
C SER A 313 136.09 -148.94 48.03
N ILE A 314 135.96 -149.64 49.15
CA ILE A 314 134.64 -149.96 49.76
C ILE A 314 134.01 -148.70 50.36
N LEU A 315 134.79 -147.91 51.12
CA LEU A 315 134.31 -146.68 51.75
C LEU A 315 133.88 -145.63 50.72
N THR A 316 134.57 -145.57 49.58
CA THR A 316 134.21 -144.68 48.46
C THR A 316 132.84 -145.03 47.83
N LYS A 317 132.44 -146.30 47.87
CA LYS A 317 131.16 -146.76 47.29
C LYS A 317 129.96 -146.36 48.17
N GLY A 318 130.08 -146.41 49.49
CA GLY A 318 128.99 -146.08 50.43
C GLY A 318 128.55 -144.61 50.39
N ILE A 319 129.47 -143.68 50.09
CA ILE A 319 129.15 -142.24 50.00
C ILE A 319 128.26 -141.92 48.79
N LYS A 320 128.40 -142.65 47.66
CA LYS A 320 127.63 -142.40 46.44
C LYS A 320 126.16 -142.81 46.51
N GLU A 321 125.83 -143.83 47.31
CA GLU A 321 124.45 -144.31 47.44
C GLU A 321 123.56 -143.31 48.21
N TYR A 322 124.13 -142.54 49.15
CA TYR A 322 123.41 -141.50 49.91
C TYR A 322 122.94 -140.34 49.02
N ASP A 323 123.73 -139.93 48.03
CA ASP A 323 123.43 -138.77 47.19
C ASP A 323 122.28 -139.01 46.19
N ILE A 324 121.96 -140.26 45.85
CA ILE A 324 120.91 -140.61 44.87
C ILE A 324 119.51 -140.51 45.49
N GLU A 325 119.33 -140.92 46.74
CA GLU A 325 118.03 -140.92 47.43
C GLU A 325 117.51 -139.49 47.68
N LEU A 326 118.42 -138.55 47.96
CA LEU A 326 118.11 -137.12 48.19
C LEU A 326 117.45 -136.45 46.97
N LYS A 327 117.75 -136.91 45.76
CA LYS A 327 117.24 -136.33 44.51
C LYS A 327 115.77 -136.69 44.26
N ARG A 328 115.34 -137.91 44.60
CA ARG A 328 113.97 -138.39 44.40
C ARG A 328 112.93 -137.62 45.22
N ILE A 329 113.28 -137.23 46.45
CA ILE A 329 112.33 -136.57 47.36
C ILE A 329 112.05 -135.11 46.95
N LYS A 330 113.04 -134.40 46.39
CA LYS A 330 112.87 -133.01 45.93
C LYS A 330 111.86 -132.88 44.79
N GLU A 331 111.82 -133.84 43.87
CA GLU A 331 110.92 -133.80 42.69
C GLU A 331 109.45 -134.06 43.06
N GLN A 332 109.18 -134.80 44.15
CA GLN A 332 107.81 -135.06 44.61
C GLN A 332 107.15 -133.79 45.19
N HIS A 333 107.90 -132.96 45.92
CA HIS A 333 107.34 -131.78 46.60
C HIS A 333 107.12 -130.56 45.70
N GLN A 334 107.80 -130.47 44.55
CA GLN A 334 107.56 -129.37 43.60
C GLN A 334 106.18 -129.48 42.93
N ARG A 335 105.66 -130.70 42.72
CA ARG A 335 104.35 -130.94 42.08
C ARG A 335 103.17 -130.48 42.96
N ASP A 336 103.22 -130.71 44.27
CA ASP A 336 102.14 -130.30 45.18
C ASP A 336 101.98 -128.77 45.31
N LEU A 337 103.05 -128.01 45.03
CA LEU A 337 103.03 -126.54 45.05
C LEU A 337 102.33 -125.95 43.82
N ASP A 338 102.56 -126.53 42.64
CA ASP A 338 102.03 -126.03 41.37
C ASP A 338 100.49 -126.21 41.29
N ASP A 339 99.94 -127.30 41.84
CA ASP A 339 98.50 -127.54 41.87
C ASP A 339 97.74 -126.52 42.73
N LYS A 340 98.34 -126.01 43.81
CA LYS A 340 97.70 -125.05 44.72
C LYS A 340 97.69 -123.61 44.17
N ILE A 341 98.66 -123.26 43.32
CA ILE A 341 98.75 -121.93 42.68
C ILE A 341 97.67 -121.76 41.60
N ASN A 342 97.28 -122.83 40.90
CA ASN A 342 96.24 -122.79 39.88
C ASN A 342 94.82 -122.57 40.47
N GLU A 343 94.56 -123.02 41.70
CA GLU A 343 93.29 -122.79 42.40
C GLU A 343 93.09 -121.30 42.79
N LEU A 344 94.18 -120.54 43.01
CA LEU A 344 94.12 -119.12 43.36
C LEU A 344 93.84 -118.20 42.16
N LYS A 345 94.31 -118.56 40.95
CA LYS A 345 94.09 -117.76 39.74
C LYS A 345 92.63 -117.72 39.27
N SER A 346 91.88 -118.82 39.42
CA SER A 346 90.49 -118.86 38.95
C SER A 346 89.52 -118.00 39.78
N LYS A 347 89.86 -117.67 41.04
CA LYS A 347 89.05 -116.79 41.90
C LYS A 347 89.34 -115.30 41.67
N GLU A 348 90.57 -114.95 41.27
CA GLU A 348 90.98 -113.57 40.96
C GLU A 348 90.32 -113.04 39.67
N ASP A 349 90.11 -113.90 38.65
CA ASP A 349 89.44 -113.53 37.39
C ASP A 349 87.93 -113.21 37.55
N THR A 350 87.27 -113.79 38.55
CA THR A 350 85.84 -113.53 38.80
C THR A 350 85.66 -112.17 39.48
N TYR A 351 86.57 -111.81 40.40
CA TYR A 351 86.61 -110.52 41.09
C TYR A 351 86.85 -109.33 40.13
N LEU A 352 87.69 -109.50 39.11
CA LEU A 352 88.00 -108.44 38.14
C LEU A 352 86.79 -108.03 37.29
N LYS A 353 85.94 -109.01 36.91
CA LYS A 353 84.72 -108.77 36.12
C LYS A 353 83.66 -107.98 36.89
N GLU A 354 83.45 -108.30 38.17
CA GLU A 354 82.49 -107.58 39.01
C GLU A 354 82.91 -106.10 39.21
N LYS A 355 84.22 -105.82 39.23
CA LYS A 355 84.74 -104.45 39.34
C LYS A 355 84.54 -103.61 38.07
N GLU A 356 84.62 -104.21 36.88
CA GLU A 356 84.29 -103.53 35.62
C GLU A 356 82.80 -103.20 35.52
N GLU A 357 81.93 -104.11 35.96
CA GLU A 357 80.48 -103.94 35.94
C GLU A 357 80.03 -102.75 36.83
N LEU A 358 80.63 -102.60 38.02
CA LEU A 358 80.40 -101.44 38.91
C LEU A 358 80.70 -100.10 38.21
N ASN A 359 81.79 -100.04 37.44
CA ASN A 359 82.20 -98.80 36.78
C ASN A 359 81.26 -98.40 35.64
N ASN A 360 80.72 -99.38 34.91
CA ASN A 360 79.74 -99.14 33.85
C ASN A 360 78.41 -98.61 34.41
N ILE A 361 77.94 -99.17 35.53
CA ILE A 361 76.72 -98.70 36.22
C ILE A 361 76.86 -97.22 36.64
N ARG A 362 78.04 -96.81 37.12
CA ARG A 362 78.31 -95.40 37.50
C ARG A 362 78.24 -94.42 36.33
N GLN A 363 78.74 -94.82 35.16
CA GLN A 363 78.64 -93.99 33.96
C GLN A 363 77.19 -93.81 33.50
N GLU A 364 76.40 -94.88 33.60
CA GLU A 364 74.99 -94.84 33.22
C GLU A 364 74.15 -93.95 34.15
N ILE A 365 74.40 -93.99 35.47
CA ILE A 365 73.81 -93.07 36.46
C ILE A 365 74.08 -91.61 36.08
N HIS A 366 75.32 -91.29 35.70
CA HIS A 366 75.71 -89.92 35.36
C HIS A 366 75.05 -89.43 34.06
N SER A 367 74.90 -90.31 33.07
CA SER A 367 74.16 -90.01 31.84
C SER A 367 72.69 -89.68 32.12
N LYS A 368 72.02 -90.51 32.93
CA LYS A 368 70.62 -90.30 33.34
C LYS A 368 70.43 -89.00 34.14
N GLU A 369 71.44 -88.58 34.90
CA GLU A 369 71.45 -87.29 35.62
C GLU A 369 71.44 -86.07 34.70
N ASN A 370 72.21 -86.13 33.60
CA ASN A 370 72.23 -85.04 32.62
C ASN A 370 70.91 -84.95 31.85
N GLU A 371 70.32 -86.10 31.50
CA GLU A 371 69.01 -86.17 30.83
C GLU A 371 67.89 -85.54 31.68
N ILE A 372 67.86 -85.81 32.99
CA ILE A 372 66.93 -85.17 33.94
C ILE A 372 67.10 -83.64 33.96
N ASN A 373 68.34 -83.14 33.91
CA ASN A 373 68.61 -81.70 33.99
C ASN A 373 68.19 -80.95 32.71
N GLU A 374 68.39 -81.54 31.53
CA GLU A 374 67.93 -80.97 30.27
C GLU A 374 66.39 -80.90 30.19
N LEU A 375 65.70 -81.95 30.66
CA LEU A 375 64.24 -81.97 30.72
C LEU A 375 63.68 -80.92 31.69
N ARG A 376 64.35 -80.69 32.83
CA ARG A 376 63.98 -79.64 33.79
C ARG A 376 64.09 -78.23 33.22
N ALA A 377 65.11 -77.96 32.39
CA ALA A 377 65.25 -76.65 31.74
C ALA A 377 64.07 -76.36 30.78
N LYS A 378 63.59 -77.38 30.03
CA LYS A 378 62.41 -77.26 29.15
C LYS A 378 61.11 -77.03 29.93
N VAL A 379 60.98 -77.60 31.13
CA VAL A 379 59.83 -77.39 32.03
C VAL A 379 59.74 -75.93 32.50
N ASP A 380 60.88 -75.28 32.77
CA ASP A 380 60.90 -73.89 33.27
C ASP A 380 60.59 -72.85 32.17
N GLU A 381 61.00 -73.10 30.92
CA GLU A 381 60.67 -72.24 29.78
C GLU A 381 59.16 -72.22 29.48
N LEU A 382 58.50 -73.37 29.58
CA LEU A 382 57.04 -73.48 29.42
C LEU A 382 56.26 -72.78 30.56
N ARG A 383 56.83 -72.71 31.77
CA ARG A 383 56.21 -72.02 32.93
C ARG A 383 56.24 -70.50 32.83
N GLN A 384 57.24 -69.89 32.19
CA GLN A 384 57.30 -68.42 32.03
C GLN A 384 56.22 -67.88 31.10
N GLN A 385 55.86 -68.62 30.04
CA GLN A 385 54.83 -68.21 29.08
C GLN A 385 53.40 -68.19 29.68
N SER A 386 53.15 -68.93 30.77
CA SER A 386 51.85 -68.93 31.47
C SER A 386 51.57 -67.62 32.25
N LYS A 387 52.60 -66.84 32.62
CA LYS A 387 52.43 -65.58 33.38
C LYS A 387 51.85 -64.42 32.55
N GLU A 388 52.00 -64.43 31.23
CA GLU A 388 51.53 -63.36 30.33
C GLU A 388 49.99 -63.27 30.25
N ILE A 389 49.30 -64.40 30.41
CA ILE A 389 47.83 -64.46 30.39
C ILE A 389 47.21 -63.69 31.58
N ASN A 390 47.85 -63.73 32.76
CA ASN A 390 47.31 -63.03 33.94
C ASN A 390 47.47 -61.51 33.86
N LEU A 391 48.56 -61.00 33.26
CA LEU A 391 48.73 -59.56 33.01
C LEU A 391 47.70 -59.03 32.00
N LEU A 392 47.37 -59.82 30.97
CA LEU A 392 46.32 -59.49 30.00
C LEU A 392 44.92 -59.50 30.64
N LYS A 393 44.65 -60.39 31.60
CA LYS A 393 43.38 -60.39 32.36
C LYS A 393 43.22 -59.12 33.20
N ILE A 394 44.26 -58.73 33.94
CA ILE A 394 44.25 -57.49 34.73
C ILE A 394 43.97 -56.27 33.83
N SER A 395 44.62 -56.20 32.66
CA SER A 395 44.38 -55.13 31.70
C SER A 395 42.94 -55.12 31.13
N ILE A 396 42.31 -56.30 30.99
CA ILE A 396 40.90 -56.40 30.61
C ILE A 396 40.00 -55.94 31.75
N ASP A 397 40.30 -56.32 32.99
CA ASP A 397 39.51 -55.95 34.17
C ASP A 397 39.53 -54.42 34.40
N ASP A 398 40.68 -53.77 34.20
CA ASP A 398 40.81 -52.31 34.23
C ASP A 398 40.00 -51.63 33.12
N LEU A 399 40.11 -52.12 31.87
CA LEU A 399 39.33 -51.61 30.74
C LEU A 399 37.82 -51.87 30.91
N GLN A 400 37.42 -52.99 31.54
CA GLN A 400 36.03 -53.30 31.86
C GLN A 400 35.49 -52.40 32.96
N SER A 401 36.30 -52.07 33.97
CA SER A 401 35.94 -51.13 35.02
C SER A 401 35.73 -49.72 34.45
N GLU A 402 36.68 -49.23 33.65
CA GLU A 402 36.58 -47.92 32.98
C GLU A 402 35.38 -47.87 32.01
N LYS A 403 35.14 -48.95 31.25
CA LYS A 403 33.94 -49.11 30.42
C LYS A 403 32.66 -49.02 31.27
N GLY A 404 32.62 -49.68 32.43
CA GLY A 404 31.46 -49.64 33.34
C GLY A 404 31.15 -48.22 33.84
N TYR A 405 32.17 -47.43 34.16
CA TYR A 405 31.99 -46.00 34.48
C TYR A 405 31.41 -45.20 33.30
N LEU A 406 31.92 -45.43 32.08
CA LEU A 406 31.43 -44.75 30.88
C LEU A 406 30.00 -45.18 30.51
N GLU A 407 29.64 -46.46 30.65
CA GLU A 407 28.28 -46.97 30.42
C GLU A 407 27.29 -46.40 31.43
N ASN A 408 27.70 -46.23 32.70
CA ASN A 408 26.88 -45.56 33.69
C ASN A 408 26.67 -44.07 33.35
N ARG A 409 27.74 -43.38 32.90
CA ARG A 409 27.66 -41.99 32.42
C ARG A 409 26.76 -41.86 31.19
N ASP A 410 26.85 -42.77 30.22
CA ASP A 410 25.98 -42.85 29.04
C ASP A 410 24.51 -43.04 29.44
N ARG A 411 24.22 -43.93 30.39
CA ARG A 411 22.88 -44.15 30.91
C ARG A 411 22.32 -42.90 31.59
N ILE A 412 23.09 -42.26 32.45
CA ILE A 412 22.67 -41.02 33.15
C ILE A 412 22.42 -39.90 32.13
N LEU A 413 23.34 -39.67 31.20
CA LEU A 413 23.19 -38.64 30.16
C LEU A 413 22.00 -38.95 29.23
N THR A 414 21.82 -40.21 28.83
CA THR A 414 20.68 -40.63 28.00
C THR A 414 19.35 -40.40 28.72
N ASN A 415 19.23 -40.81 29.99
CA ASN A 415 18.02 -40.57 30.77
C ASN A 415 17.75 -39.07 30.95
N THR A 416 18.79 -38.29 31.27
CA THR A 416 18.67 -36.82 31.42
C THR A 416 18.23 -36.16 30.12
N ILE A 417 18.79 -36.59 28.98
CA ILE A 417 18.39 -36.07 27.66
C ILE A 417 16.97 -36.51 27.30
N LEU A 418 16.56 -37.74 27.59
CA LEU A 418 15.20 -38.22 27.35
C LEU A 418 14.16 -37.50 28.22
N GLU A 419 14.46 -37.26 29.49
CA GLU A 419 13.59 -36.49 30.40
C GLU A 419 13.44 -35.05 29.89
N LYS A 420 14.56 -34.38 29.56
CA LYS A 420 14.54 -33.02 29.00
C LYS A 420 13.89 -32.95 27.61
N ASP A 421 14.10 -33.93 26.74
CA ASP A 421 13.46 -33.98 25.41
C ASP A 421 11.95 -34.22 25.56
N LYS A 422 11.50 -35.05 26.51
CA LYS A 422 10.08 -35.25 26.83
C LYS A 422 9.44 -33.99 27.43
N GLU A 423 10.14 -33.31 28.34
CA GLU A 423 9.70 -32.00 28.86
C GLU A 423 9.60 -30.97 27.74
N LEU A 424 10.62 -30.90 26.87
CA LEU A 424 10.61 -30.00 25.71
C LEU A 424 9.43 -30.29 24.78
N GLU A 425 9.15 -31.56 24.49
CA GLU A 425 8.01 -31.93 23.63
C GLU A 425 6.67 -31.55 24.26
N ASN A 426 6.47 -31.81 25.56
CA ASN A 426 5.27 -31.38 26.28
C ASN A 426 5.11 -29.85 26.26
N ILE A 427 6.20 -29.08 26.41
CA ILE A 427 6.16 -27.61 26.35
C ILE A 427 5.87 -27.15 24.91
N LYS A 428 6.44 -27.80 23.89
CA LYS A 428 6.16 -27.51 22.48
C LYS A 428 4.70 -27.79 22.13
N GLU A 429 4.11 -28.88 22.60
CA GLU A 429 2.67 -29.17 22.40
C GLU A 429 1.79 -28.08 23.04
N ALA A 430 2.11 -27.66 24.27
CA ALA A 430 1.39 -26.55 24.92
C ALA A 430 1.55 -25.21 24.16
N TYR A 431 2.74 -24.91 23.65
CA TYR A 431 2.99 -23.69 22.87
C TYR A 431 2.41 -23.75 21.45
N LYS A 432 2.21 -24.95 20.89
CA LYS A 432 1.46 -25.14 19.65
C LYS A 432 -0.01 -24.77 19.82
N ALA A 433 -0.64 -25.18 20.92
CA ALA A 433 -1.99 -24.75 21.26
C ALA A 433 -2.07 -23.22 21.45
N ASN A 434 -1.05 -22.60 22.05
CA ASN A 434 -0.97 -21.13 22.15
C ASN A 434 -0.79 -20.45 20.78
N ALA A 435 -0.01 -21.03 19.88
CA ALA A 435 0.11 -20.53 18.50
C ALA A 435 -1.21 -20.63 17.73
N GLU A 436 -1.96 -21.74 17.91
CA GLU A 436 -3.30 -21.90 17.34
C GLU A 436 -4.29 -20.87 17.91
N LYS A 437 -4.21 -20.54 19.20
CA LYS A 437 -4.98 -19.44 19.82
C LYS A 437 -4.64 -18.08 19.23
N ILE A 438 -3.35 -17.78 18.98
CA ILE A 438 -2.92 -16.56 18.28
C ILE A 438 -3.56 -16.47 16.90
N GLU A 439 -3.62 -17.57 16.15
CA GLU A 439 -4.28 -17.60 14.84
C GLU A 439 -5.79 -17.37 14.93
N ILE A 440 -6.47 -17.95 15.93
CA ILE A 440 -7.90 -17.71 16.17
C ILE A 440 -8.15 -16.23 16.51
N LEU A 441 -7.32 -15.62 17.36
CA LEU A 441 -7.40 -14.20 17.69
C LEU A 441 -7.17 -13.31 16.45
N ARG A 442 -6.15 -13.62 15.64
CA ARG A 442 -5.91 -12.94 14.35
C ARG A 442 -7.15 -13.03 13.46
N LYS A 443 -7.78 -14.20 13.39
CA LYS A 443 -9.00 -14.41 12.59
C LYS A 443 -10.19 -13.60 13.10
N GLU A 444 -10.57 -13.71 14.38
CA GLU A 444 -11.71 -12.96 14.96
C GLU A 444 -11.53 -11.44 14.78
N ARG A 445 -10.31 -10.97 14.95
CA ARG A 445 -9.95 -9.57 14.74
C ARG A 445 -10.04 -9.15 13.28
N ASN A 446 -9.50 -9.95 12.36
CA ASN A 446 -9.57 -9.67 10.93
C ASN A 446 -11.01 -9.63 10.44
N GLU A 447 -11.88 -10.51 10.94
CA GLU A 447 -13.32 -10.51 10.66
C GLU A 447 -14.00 -9.22 11.14
N SER A 448 -13.72 -8.79 12.38
CA SER A 448 -14.26 -7.55 12.95
C SER A 448 -13.78 -6.30 12.18
N ASN A 449 -12.47 -6.21 11.87
CA ASN A 449 -11.90 -5.12 11.07
C ASN A 449 -12.43 -5.12 9.63
N ALA A 450 -12.59 -6.28 9.02
CA ALA A 450 -13.16 -6.39 7.68
C ALA A 450 -14.62 -5.91 7.66
N SER A 451 -15.41 -6.23 8.69
CA SER A 451 -16.76 -5.68 8.86
C SER A 451 -16.74 -4.16 8.96
N LEU A 452 -15.85 -3.59 9.77
CA LEU A 452 -15.72 -2.14 9.93
C LEU A 452 -15.29 -1.43 8.64
N LYS A 453 -14.29 -1.99 7.93
CA LYS A 453 -13.83 -1.49 6.63
C LYS A 453 -14.95 -1.53 5.59
N ASN A 454 -15.74 -2.61 5.57
CA ASN A 454 -16.91 -2.72 4.68
C ASN A 454 -17.94 -1.60 4.95
N LYS A 455 -18.17 -1.26 6.23
CA LYS A 455 -19.04 -0.13 6.60
C LYS A 455 -18.44 1.21 6.16
N GLU A 456 -17.14 1.41 6.34
CA GLU A 456 -16.44 2.61 5.89
C GLU A 456 -16.56 2.82 4.37
N GLU A 457 -16.31 1.77 3.59
CA GLU A 457 -16.46 1.79 2.13
C GLU A 457 -17.90 2.14 1.71
N LYS A 458 -18.90 1.58 2.41
CA LYS A 458 -20.32 1.91 2.21
C LYS A 458 -20.64 3.35 2.58
N LEU A 459 -20.12 3.85 3.70
CA LEU A 459 -20.31 5.23 4.14
C LEU A 459 -19.70 6.22 3.14
N ILE A 460 -18.47 5.98 2.68
CA ILE A 460 -17.80 6.79 1.66
C ILE A 460 -18.63 6.81 0.37
N LYS A 461 -19.18 5.68 -0.05
CA LYS A 461 -20.05 5.60 -1.23
C LYS A 461 -21.28 6.48 -1.06
N VAL A 462 -21.95 6.38 0.09
CA VAL A 462 -23.13 7.18 0.45
C VAL A 462 -22.81 8.68 0.51
N GLU A 463 -21.65 9.08 1.05
CA GLU A 463 -21.24 10.48 1.08
C GLU A 463 -21.03 11.06 -0.32
N LYS A 464 -20.44 10.28 -1.23
CA LYS A 464 -20.30 10.68 -2.64
C LYS A 464 -21.68 10.83 -3.31
N GLU A 465 -22.60 9.91 -3.05
CA GLU A 465 -23.98 9.98 -3.56
C GLU A 465 -24.71 11.23 -3.02
N ASN A 466 -24.53 11.59 -1.75
CA ASN A 466 -25.10 12.82 -1.17
C ASN A 466 -24.53 14.09 -1.79
N PHE A 467 -23.21 14.12 -1.98
CA PHE A 467 -22.54 15.26 -2.60
C PHE A 467 -23.07 15.49 -4.02
N GLU A 468 -23.19 14.43 -4.81
CA GLU A 468 -23.74 14.49 -6.15
C GLU A 468 -25.22 14.89 -6.15
N LEU A 469 -26.03 14.39 -5.20
CA LEU A 469 -27.42 14.82 -5.01
C LEU A 469 -27.53 16.31 -4.69
N LYS A 470 -26.77 16.83 -3.73
CA LYS A 470 -26.73 18.27 -3.38
C LYS A 470 -26.32 19.12 -4.57
N ARG A 471 -25.31 18.67 -5.31
CA ARG A 471 -24.90 19.32 -6.55
C ARG A 471 -26.03 19.35 -7.57
N GLN A 472 -26.71 18.22 -7.80
CA GLN A 472 -27.84 18.16 -8.73
C GLN A 472 -29.02 19.04 -8.29
N LEU A 473 -29.31 19.11 -6.99
CA LEU A 473 -30.34 20.00 -6.43
C LEU A 473 -29.96 21.46 -6.65
N LYS A 474 -28.71 21.84 -6.37
CA LYS A 474 -28.21 23.21 -6.62
C LYS A 474 -28.20 23.57 -8.10
N GLU A 475 -27.78 22.66 -8.98
CA GLU A 475 -27.86 22.85 -10.43
C GLU A 475 -29.31 23.07 -10.88
N ILE A 476 -30.27 22.34 -10.32
CA ILE A 476 -31.71 22.53 -10.58
C ILE A 476 -32.21 23.89 -10.07
N GLU A 477 -31.79 24.32 -8.88
CA GLU A 477 -32.12 25.65 -8.33
C GLU A 477 -31.58 26.78 -9.20
N GLU A 478 -30.34 26.66 -9.69
CA GLU A 478 -29.65 27.64 -10.52
C GLU A 478 -30.18 27.67 -11.96
N THR A 479 -30.46 26.49 -12.57
CA THR A 479 -30.97 26.40 -13.94
C THR A 479 -32.44 26.78 -14.06
N ALA A 480 -33.25 26.63 -13.00
CA ALA A 480 -34.69 26.82 -13.13
C ALA A 480 -35.19 28.25 -12.94
N LYS A 481 -34.60 29.11 -12.09
CA LYS A 481 -35.12 30.48 -11.77
C LYS A 481 -36.67 30.60 -11.66
N ILE A 482 -37.40 29.53 -11.33
CA ILE A 482 -38.86 29.52 -11.17
C ILE A 482 -39.15 29.34 -9.68
N GLU A 483 -39.95 30.25 -9.10
CA GLU A 483 -40.42 30.20 -7.71
C GLU A 483 -41.03 28.84 -7.27
N ALA A 484 -41.45 28.00 -8.22
CA ALA A 484 -41.99 26.67 -7.96
C ALA A 484 -41.03 25.73 -7.24
N ILE A 485 -39.71 25.86 -7.42
CA ILE A 485 -38.72 25.02 -6.70
C ILE A 485 -38.55 25.48 -5.24
N LYS A 486 -38.66 26.79 -4.99
CA LYS A 486 -38.70 27.30 -3.61
C LYS A 486 -39.94 26.82 -2.84
N ARG A 487 -41.03 26.49 -3.54
CA ARG A 487 -42.33 26.04 -2.98
C ARG A 487 -42.53 24.52 -2.92
N ASP A 488 -41.63 23.68 -3.45
CA ASP A 488 -41.70 22.23 -3.21
C ASP A 488 -41.14 21.89 -1.82
N GLU A 489 -41.96 22.20 -0.81
CA GLU A 489 -41.74 21.89 0.61
C GLU A 489 -41.27 20.45 0.82
N GLU A 490 -41.74 19.52 0.00
CA GLU A 490 -41.45 18.10 0.13
C GLU A 490 -40.04 17.74 -0.33
N LEU A 491 -39.50 18.40 -1.36
CA LEU A 491 -38.12 18.19 -1.81
C LEU A 491 -37.12 18.72 -0.77
N LYS A 492 -37.41 19.88 -0.16
CA LYS A 492 -36.63 20.44 0.95
C LYS A 492 -36.72 19.57 2.21
N ARG A 493 -37.90 19.03 2.50
CA ARG A 493 -38.10 18.08 3.60
C ARG A 493 -37.26 16.82 3.37
N LYS A 494 -37.27 16.26 2.17
CA LYS A 494 -36.44 15.09 1.82
C LYS A 494 -34.95 15.36 1.86
N GLU A 495 -34.49 16.54 1.43
CA GLU A 495 -33.08 16.94 1.58
C GLU A 495 -32.66 16.96 3.06
N LYS A 496 -33.52 17.50 3.94
CA LYS A 496 -33.29 17.51 5.38
C LYS A 496 -33.30 16.09 5.97
N GLU A 497 -34.27 15.26 5.61
CA GLU A 497 -34.36 13.84 6.01
C GLU A 497 -33.11 13.06 5.58
N LEU A 498 -32.61 13.27 4.37
CA LEU A 498 -31.37 12.66 3.87
C LEU A 498 -30.13 13.13 4.62
N HIS A 499 -30.07 14.42 4.98
CA HIS A 499 -28.98 14.94 5.79
C HIS A 499 -28.97 14.30 7.19
N GLU A 500 -30.14 14.21 7.83
CA GLU A 500 -30.30 13.53 9.13
C GLU A 500 -29.97 12.03 9.02
N GLY A 501 -30.34 11.37 7.92
CA GLY A 501 -30.01 9.97 7.66
C GLY A 501 -28.50 9.70 7.55
N ILE A 502 -27.75 10.59 6.91
CA ILE A 502 -26.28 10.50 6.86
C ILE A 502 -25.63 10.71 8.23
N GLU A 503 -26.13 11.64 9.04
CA GLU A 503 -25.61 11.84 10.39
C GLU A 503 -25.83 10.61 11.26
N LYS A 504 -26.99 9.94 11.13
CA LYS A 504 -27.24 8.65 11.80
C LYS A 504 -26.25 7.56 11.35
N LEU A 505 -25.93 7.49 10.06
CA LEU A 505 -24.92 6.56 9.53
C LEU A 505 -23.51 6.83 10.05
N ARG A 506 -23.12 8.12 10.11
CA ARG A 506 -21.83 8.55 10.68
C ARG A 506 -21.73 8.16 12.15
N GLN A 507 -22.79 8.39 12.91
CA GLN A 507 -22.84 8.04 14.32
C GLN A 507 -22.79 6.52 14.54
N ALA A 508 -23.55 5.74 13.77
CA ALA A 508 -23.52 4.27 13.83
C ALA A 508 -22.14 3.69 13.47
N TYR A 509 -21.46 4.26 12.46
CA TYR A 509 -20.09 3.90 12.13
C TYR A 509 -19.12 4.24 13.26
N LYS A 510 -19.22 5.43 13.85
CA LYS A 510 -18.39 5.86 14.99
C LYS A 510 -18.56 4.92 16.19
N ASN A 511 -19.80 4.58 16.54
CA ASN A 511 -20.09 3.61 17.58
C ASN A 511 -19.48 2.24 17.27
N SER A 512 -19.64 1.75 16.02
CA SER A 512 -19.04 0.48 15.57
C SER A 512 -17.52 0.50 15.66
N PHE A 513 -16.87 1.62 15.34
CA PHE A 513 -15.43 1.82 15.45
C PHE A 513 -14.97 1.74 16.91
N GLU A 514 -15.65 2.46 17.81
CA GLU A 514 -15.34 2.47 19.24
C GLU A 514 -15.54 1.08 19.87
N LEU A 515 -16.66 0.41 19.59
CA LEU A 515 -16.95 -0.95 20.05
C LEU A 515 -16.00 -1.99 19.45
N THR A 516 -15.57 -1.84 18.19
CA THR A 516 -14.58 -2.75 17.57
C THR A 516 -13.23 -2.64 18.29
N ARG A 517 -12.83 -1.42 18.66
CA ARG A 517 -11.61 -1.18 19.43
C ARG A 517 -11.72 -1.76 20.85
N GLU A 518 -12.86 -1.59 21.51
CA GLU A 518 -13.12 -2.19 22.82
C GLU A 518 -13.12 -3.72 22.74
N TYR A 519 -13.79 -4.31 21.75
CA TYR A 519 -13.83 -5.75 21.53
C TYR A 519 -12.42 -6.31 21.35
N GLN A 520 -11.57 -5.64 20.57
CA GLN A 520 -10.17 -6.06 20.37
C GLN A 520 -9.37 -6.01 21.67
N ASP A 521 -9.49 -4.94 22.45
CA ASP A 521 -8.77 -4.83 23.73
C ASP A 521 -9.22 -5.89 24.74
N VAL A 522 -10.52 -6.15 24.84
CA VAL A 522 -11.09 -7.17 25.73
C VAL A 522 -10.72 -8.58 25.26
N LEU A 523 -10.80 -8.86 23.96
CA LEU A 523 -10.42 -10.13 23.33
C LEU A 523 -8.95 -10.48 23.57
N GLU A 524 -8.06 -9.50 23.44
CA GLU A 524 -6.63 -9.69 23.70
C GLU A 524 -6.35 -9.96 25.18
N LYS A 525 -7.00 -9.24 26.08
CA LYS A 525 -6.78 -9.41 27.53
C LYS A 525 -7.39 -10.70 28.08
N SER A 526 -8.55 -11.13 27.56
CA SER A 526 -9.19 -12.36 28.04
C SER A 526 -8.32 -13.58 27.77
N GLU A 527 -7.61 -13.63 26.63
CA GLU A 527 -6.84 -14.81 26.23
C GLU A 527 -5.47 -14.93 26.97
N TYR A 528 -4.97 -13.82 27.52
CA TYR A 528 -3.65 -13.74 28.15
C TYR A 528 -3.68 -13.21 29.58
N SER A 529 -4.82 -13.26 30.27
CA SER A 529 -4.89 -12.95 31.71
C SER A 529 -4.38 -14.14 32.53
N TYR A 530 -3.46 -13.91 33.47
CA TYR A 530 -3.02 -14.94 34.42
C TYR A 530 -3.94 -15.06 35.65
N ASP A 531 -4.84 -14.09 35.85
CA ASP A 531 -5.88 -14.14 36.87
C ASP A 531 -7.17 -14.73 36.28
N LYS A 532 -7.61 -15.87 36.84
CA LYS A 532 -8.82 -16.61 36.40
C LYS A 532 -10.11 -15.83 36.64
N GLU A 533 -10.17 -15.00 37.67
CA GLU A 533 -11.36 -14.19 37.94
C GLU A 533 -11.42 -13.01 36.95
N GLN A 534 -10.28 -12.41 36.64
CA GLN A 534 -10.15 -11.40 35.60
C GLN A 534 -10.47 -11.96 34.21
N GLU A 535 -10.00 -13.16 33.87
CA GLU A 535 -10.35 -13.87 32.63
C GLU A 535 -11.86 -14.07 32.50
N ARG A 536 -12.53 -14.47 33.59
CA ARG A 536 -13.98 -14.64 33.63
C ARG A 536 -14.73 -13.33 33.39
N LEU A 537 -14.33 -12.25 34.06
CA LEU A 537 -14.94 -10.92 33.89
C LEU A 537 -14.73 -10.38 32.47
N LEU A 538 -13.53 -10.53 31.91
CA LEU A 538 -13.22 -10.12 30.54
C LEU A 538 -13.99 -10.96 29.50
N ASN A 539 -14.22 -12.25 29.73
CA ASN A 539 -15.05 -13.07 28.84
C ASN A 539 -16.54 -12.66 28.85
N ILE A 540 -17.05 -12.19 30.00
CA ILE A 540 -18.40 -11.60 30.08
C ILE A 540 -18.44 -10.30 29.27
N GLN A 541 -17.45 -9.41 29.48
CA GLN A 541 -17.36 -8.15 28.72
C GLN A 541 -17.18 -8.41 27.22
N LYS A 542 -16.40 -9.41 26.82
CA LYS A 542 -16.21 -9.82 25.42
C LYS A 542 -17.55 -10.13 24.77
N THR A 543 -18.41 -10.86 25.49
CA THR A 543 -19.73 -11.27 25.01
C THR A 543 -20.66 -10.06 24.89
N ASP A 544 -20.71 -9.19 25.91
CA ASP A 544 -21.51 -7.96 25.92
C ASP A 544 -21.12 -6.99 24.77
N VAL A 545 -19.82 -6.75 24.57
CA VAL A 545 -19.33 -5.88 23.48
C VAL A 545 -19.63 -6.50 22.11
N LYS A 546 -19.55 -7.84 21.98
CA LYS A 546 -19.91 -8.54 20.74
C LYS A 546 -21.40 -8.42 20.42
N GLU A 547 -22.27 -8.53 21.42
CA GLU A 547 -23.71 -8.33 21.24
C GLU A 547 -24.03 -6.88 20.81
N LYS A 548 -23.41 -5.89 21.47
CA LYS A 548 -23.51 -4.48 21.07
C LYS A 548 -23.03 -4.22 19.64
N LEU A 549 -21.94 -4.87 19.21
CA LEU A 549 -21.48 -4.80 17.81
C LEU A 549 -22.52 -5.36 16.85
N VAL A 550 -23.18 -6.48 17.17
CA VAL A 550 -24.25 -7.04 16.34
C VAL A 550 -25.45 -6.10 16.26
N GLU A 551 -25.81 -5.44 17.35
CA GLU A 551 -26.88 -4.44 17.37
C GLU A 551 -26.52 -3.20 16.53
N GLU A 552 -25.30 -2.67 16.67
CA GLU A 552 -24.85 -1.53 15.89
C GLU A 552 -24.70 -1.88 14.40
N ASP A 553 -24.32 -3.11 14.06
CA ASP A 553 -24.30 -3.60 12.68
C ASP A 553 -25.70 -3.61 12.05
N LYS A 554 -26.72 -4.02 12.81
CA LYS A 554 -28.12 -3.93 12.39
C LYS A 554 -28.57 -2.49 12.24
N SER A 555 -28.24 -1.63 13.19
CA SER A 555 -28.50 -0.18 13.17
C SER A 555 -27.91 0.46 11.91
N PHE A 556 -26.62 0.23 11.63
CA PHE A 556 -25.94 0.74 10.44
C PHE A 556 -26.60 0.23 9.15
N HIS A 557 -26.94 -1.07 9.07
CA HIS A 557 -27.58 -1.63 7.89
C HIS A 557 -28.98 -1.06 7.65
N ASN A 558 -29.78 -0.90 8.71
CA ASN A 558 -31.10 -0.28 8.62
C ASN A 558 -31.01 1.18 8.18
N ASN A 559 -30.13 1.97 8.81
CA ASN A 559 -29.89 3.36 8.42
C ASN A 559 -29.40 3.47 6.97
N LEU A 560 -28.59 2.51 6.51
CA LEU A 560 -28.08 2.48 5.13
C LEU A 560 -29.20 2.19 4.13
N ASN A 561 -30.10 1.27 4.47
CA ASN A 561 -31.24 0.92 3.64
C ASN A 561 -32.24 2.09 3.56
N GLU A 562 -32.58 2.69 4.70
CA GLU A 562 -33.43 3.88 4.77
C GLU A 562 -32.85 5.05 3.96
N TYR A 563 -31.55 5.32 4.12
CA TYR A 563 -30.87 6.36 3.34
C TYR A 563 -30.88 6.03 1.84
N SER A 564 -30.54 4.80 1.46
CA SER A 564 -30.50 4.36 0.05
C SER A 564 -31.88 4.44 -0.60
N GLU A 565 -32.95 4.10 0.13
CA GLU A 565 -34.32 4.25 -0.32
C GLU A 565 -34.71 5.73 -0.46
N GLY A 566 -34.39 6.57 0.53
CA GLY A 566 -34.59 8.01 0.45
C GLY A 566 -33.85 8.65 -0.73
N VAL A 567 -32.62 8.21 -1.03
CA VAL A 567 -31.82 8.64 -2.18
C VAL A 567 -32.47 8.20 -3.47
N ARG A 568 -32.93 6.95 -3.56
CA ARG A 568 -33.64 6.43 -4.74
C ARG A 568 -34.89 7.24 -5.02
N GLU A 569 -35.74 7.44 -4.01
CA GLU A 569 -36.97 8.22 -4.15
C GLU A 569 -36.69 9.68 -4.53
N THR A 570 -35.66 10.28 -3.94
CA THR A 570 -35.26 11.66 -4.26
C THR A 570 -34.70 11.76 -5.67
N ASN A 571 -33.90 10.79 -6.11
CA ASN A 571 -33.41 10.72 -7.50
C ASN A 571 -34.53 10.44 -8.51
N GLU A 572 -35.49 9.58 -8.19
CA GLU A 572 -36.69 9.34 -9.01
C GLU A 572 -37.52 10.62 -9.12
N ARG A 573 -37.66 11.37 -8.03
CA ARG A 573 -38.35 12.66 -8.02
C ARG A 573 -37.58 13.72 -8.79
N ILE A 574 -36.26 13.84 -8.61
CA ILE A 574 -35.38 14.71 -9.41
C ILE A 574 -35.48 14.34 -10.89
N ARG A 575 -35.50 13.05 -11.24
CA ARG A 575 -35.63 12.57 -12.63
C ARG A 575 -37.00 12.87 -13.20
N THR A 576 -38.07 12.64 -12.44
CA THR A 576 -39.44 12.99 -12.81
C THR A 576 -39.56 14.49 -12.97
N PHE A 577 -38.94 15.27 -12.10
CA PHE A 577 -38.91 16.73 -12.16
C PHE A 577 -38.12 17.22 -13.37
N LYS A 578 -36.91 16.70 -13.61
CA LYS A 578 -36.13 16.92 -14.82
C LYS A 578 -36.91 16.49 -16.06
N LYS A 579 -37.67 15.40 -16.01
CA LYS A 579 -38.53 14.93 -17.10
C LYS A 579 -39.75 15.82 -17.28
N VAL A 580 -40.37 16.36 -16.24
CA VAL A 580 -41.47 17.33 -16.32
C VAL A 580 -40.95 18.68 -16.81
N LEU A 581 -39.77 19.12 -16.41
CA LEU A 581 -39.09 20.29 -16.94
C LEU A 581 -38.72 20.07 -18.41
N LYS A 582 -38.19 18.89 -18.74
CA LYS A 582 -37.81 18.52 -20.10
C LYS A 582 -39.05 18.32 -20.99
N GLU A 583 -40.12 17.70 -20.50
CA GLU A 583 -41.39 17.53 -21.19
C GLU A 583 -42.19 18.82 -21.26
N LYS A 584 -42.12 19.72 -20.27
CA LYS A 584 -42.60 21.10 -20.43
C LYS A 584 -41.78 21.79 -21.51
N SER A 585 -40.44 21.75 -21.45
CA SER A 585 -39.56 22.37 -22.46
C SER A 585 -39.63 21.74 -23.87
N ILE A 586 -40.02 20.47 -24.00
CA ILE A 586 -40.17 19.73 -25.27
C ILE A 586 -41.62 19.78 -25.78
N LYS A 587 -42.63 19.87 -24.90
CA LYS A 587 -44.03 20.20 -25.27
C LYS A 587 -44.25 21.69 -25.46
N GLU A 588 -43.26 22.53 -25.14
CA GLU A 588 -43.39 23.99 -25.10
C GLU A 588 -43.60 24.61 -26.48
N GLY A 589 -43.41 23.87 -27.57
CA GLY A 589 -43.69 24.41 -28.89
C GLY A 589 -44.22 23.41 -29.89
N LYS A 590 -45.39 23.72 -30.46
CA LYS A 590 -46.09 22.93 -31.48
C LYS A 590 -45.31 22.86 -32.79
N HIS A 591 -44.46 23.86 -33.07
CA HIS A 591 -43.78 24.03 -34.35
C HIS A 591 -42.24 23.95 -34.26
N VAL A 592 -41.72 22.82 -33.76
CA VAL A 592 -40.27 22.61 -33.49
C VAL A 592 -39.34 22.91 -34.66
N ALA A 593 -39.72 22.54 -35.88
CA ALA A 593 -38.93 22.81 -37.08
C ALA A 593 -38.74 24.31 -37.35
N PHE A 594 -39.73 25.13 -37.00
CA PHE A 594 -39.65 26.59 -37.14
C PHE A 594 -38.67 27.20 -36.14
N TYR A 595 -38.72 26.83 -34.85
CA TYR A 595 -37.79 27.37 -33.84
C TYR A 595 -36.34 27.05 -34.17
N ARG A 596 -36.11 25.81 -34.59
CA ARG A 596 -34.78 25.34 -34.92
C ARG A 596 -34.25 26.04 -36.16
N GLY A 597 -35.08 26.23 -37.18
CA GLY A 597 -34.75 27.03 -38.34
C GLY A 597 -34.44 28.48 -37.96
N PHE A 598 -35.29 29.08 -37.12
CA PHE A 598 -35.17 30.48 -36.72
C PHE A 598 -33.85 30.76 -35.99
N LEU A 599 -33.50 29.91 -35.03
CA LEU A 599 -32.23 29.98 -34.32
C LEU A 599 -31.03 29.60 -35.20
N GLY A 600 -31.26 28.82 -36.27
CA GLY A 600 -30.24 28.43 -37.24
C GLY A 600 -29.97 29.43 -38.35
N LEU A 601 -30.80 30.46 -38.54
CA LEU A 601 -30.56 31.51 -39.53
C LEU A 601 -29.31 32.33 -39.15
N GLU A 602 -28.36 32.43 -40.07
CA GLU A 602 -27.08 33.12 -39.89
C GLU A 602 -26.60 33.79 -41.20
N GLY A 603 -25.64 34.70 -41.10
CA GLY A 603 -24.97 35.33 -42.23
C GLY A 603 -25.87 36.19 -43.14
N GLU A 604 -25.60 36.14 -44.45
CA GLU A 604 -26.26 37.00 -45.43
C GLU A 604 -27.77 36.71 -45.54
N GLN A 605 -28.18 35.45 -45.38
CA GLN A 605 -29.57 35.01 -45.51
C GLN A 605 -30.46 35.62 -44.44
N LEU A 606 -29.98 35.63 -43.19
CA LEU A 606 -30.65 36.30 -42.09
C LEU A 606 -30.87 37.80 -42.39
N ARG A 607 -29.86 38.47 -42.97
CA ARG A 607 -29.92 39.89 -43.34
C ARG A 607 -30.86 40.16 -44.51
N ILE A 608 -30.91 39.26 -45.50
CA ILE A 608 -31.86 39.31 -46.61
C ILE A 608 -33.30 39.20 -46.08
N LEU A 609 -33.58 38.20 -45.23
CA LEU A 609 -34.91 38.01 -44.65
C LEU A 609 -35.34 39.22 -43.80
N TYR A 610 -34.43 39.76 -42.98
CA TYR A 610 -34.70 40.99 -42.24
C TYR A 610 -35.00 42.16 -43.19
N THR A 611 -34.19 42.35 -44.23
CA THR A 611 -34.39 43.43 -45.23
C THR A 611 -35.77 43.36 -45.86
N MET A 612 -36.25 42.16 -46.22
CA MET A 612 -37.59 41.97 -46.80
C MET A 612 -38.73 42.26 -45.80
N LEU A 613 -38.57 41.90 -44.53
CA LEU A 613 -39.56 42.19 -43.48
C LEU A 613 -39.59 43.68 -43.08
N THR A 614 -38.51 44.42 -43.34
CA THR A 614 -38.43 45.86 -43.04
C THR A 614 -39.04 46.73 -44.14
N LYS A 615 -39.48 47.94 -43.77
CA LYS A 615 -40.00 48.94 -44.72
C LYS A 615 -38.85 49.40 -45.63
N THR A 616 -38.69 48.75 -46.78
CA THR A 616 -37.81 49.22 -47.86
C THR A 616 -38.68 49.83 -48.95
N ASN A 617 -38.31 51.01 -49.45
CA ASN A 617 -39.06 51.73 -50.48
C ASN A 617 -38.79 51.09 -51.86
N ILE A 618 -39.17 49.82 -52.01
CA ILE A 618 -38.92 48.99 -53.20
C ILE A 618 -39.70 49.52 -54.42
N SER A 619 -40.75 50.30 -54.17
CA SER A 619 -41.57 50.92 -55.22
C SER A 619 -40.76 51.78 -56.17
N SER A 620 -39.61 52.34 -55.78
CA SER A 620 -38.75 53.13 -56.69
C SER A 620 -37.96 52.27 -57.69
N ILE A 621 -37.87 50.96 -57.47
CA ILE A 621 -37.13 50.00 -58.32
C ILE A 621 -38.07 49.28 -59.29
N LEU A 622 -39.35 49.14 -58.93
CA LEU A 622 -40.40 48.45 -59.70
C LEU A 622 -41.32 49.41 -60.49
N ILE A 623 -40.84 50.61 -60.87
CA ILE A 623 -41.65 51.58 -61.65
C ILE A 623 -41.57 51.25 -63.15
N SER A 624 -42.41 50.32 -63.61
CA SER A 624 -43.03 50.41 -64.94
C SER A 624 -44.33 49.59 -64.98
N LYS A 625 -45.43 50.24 -65.36
CA LYS A 625 -46.73 49.59 -65.57
C LYS A 625 -46.72 48.90 -66.94
N SER A 626 -46.23 47.66 -67.05
CA SER A 626 -46.49 46.77 -68.19
C SER A 626 -46.08 45.32 -67.89
N LYS A 627 -46.60 44.38 -68.69
CA LYS A 627 -46.32 42.93 -68.66
C LYS A 627 -44.83 42.53 -68.82
N GLU A 628 -43.90 43.48 -68.93
CA GLU A 628 -42.43 43.26 -69.00
C GLU A 628 -41.75 43.00 -67.64
N LEU A 629 -42.51 43.03 -66.54
CA LEU A 629 -42.05 42.77 -65.17
C LEU A 629 -41.54 41.34 -64.91
N LEU A 630 -41.78 40.39 -65.82
CA LEU A 630 -41.28 39.01 -65.78
C LEU A 630 -40.00 38.81 -66.62
N SER A 631 -39.31 39.89 -66.99
CA SER A 631 -37.99 39.76 -67.63
C SER A 631 -36.91 39.53 -66.57
N GLN A 632 -35.98 38.61 -66.84
CA GLN A 632 -34.81 38.30 -65.98
C GLN A 632 -34.09 39.58 -65.49
N SER A 633 -34.04 40.62 -66.33
CA SER A 633 -33.38 41.91 -66.03
C SER A 633 -33.94 42.72 -64.85
N ASN A 634 -35.22 42.55 -64.50
CA ASN A 634 -35.84 43.26 -63.36
C ASN A 634 -35.70 42.46 -62.06
N GLU A 635 -35.69 41.12 -62.15
CA GLU A 635 -35.37 40.24 -61.03
C GLU A 635 -33.94 40.46 -60.55
N ASP A 636 -32.99 40.60 -61.49
CA ASP A 636 -31.58 40.95 -61.24
C ASP A 636 -31.44 42.22 -60.39
N LYS A 637 -32.11 43.31 -60.81
CA LYS A 637 -32.04 44.62 -60.13
C LYS A 637 -32.66 44.58 -58.73
N PHE A 638 -33.75 43.83 -58.57
CA PHE A 638 -34.37 43.65 -57.26
C PHE A 638 -33.43 42.90 -56.31
N MET A 639 -32.82 41.81 -56.77
CA MET A 639 -31.85 41.06 -55.98
C MET A 639 -30.62 41.90 -55.64
N GLU A 640 -30.05 42.63 -56.59
CA GLU A 640 -28.90 43.51 -56.34
C GLU A 640 -29.22 44.54 -55.24
N PHE A 641 -30.42 45.12 -55.26
CA PHE A 641 -30.87 46.03 -54.21
C PHE A 641 -30.99 45.36 -52.84
N ILE A 642 -31.62 44.18 -52.77
CA ILE A 642 -31.78 43.44 -51.52
C ILE A 642 -30.42 43.02 -50.97
N HIS A 643 -29.50 42.52 -51.79
CA HIS A 643 -28.13 42.18 -51.38
C HIS A 643 -27.32 43.40 -50.94
N LYS A 644 -27.51 44.55 -51.61
CA LYS A 644 -26.89 45.81 -51.16
C LYS A 644 -27.39 46.20 -49.78
N LYS A 645 -28.71 46.16 -49.56
CA LYS A 645 -29.32 46.48 -48.25
C LYS A 645 -28.96 45.46 -47.17
N ALA A 646 -28.86 44.18 -47.52
CA ALA A 646 -28.37 43.16 -46.61
C ALA A 646 -26.91 43.41 -46.19
N ARG A 647 -26.03 43.80 -47.13
CA ARG A 647 -24.63 44.15 -46.82
C ARG A 647 -24.49 45.39 -45.94
N GLU A 648 -25.40 46.36 -46.04
CA GLU A 648 -25.44 47.50 -45.10
C GLU A 648 -25.62 47.05 -43.63
N LEU A 649 -26.15 45.84 -43.39
CA LEU A 649 -26.35 45.26 -42.06
C LEU A 649 -25.17 44.40 -41.56
N ASN A 650 -24.05 44.33 -42.30
CA ASN A 650 -22.88 43.53 -41.90
C ASN A 650 -22.20 44.03 -40.61
N HIS A 651 -22.51 45.25 -40.16
CA HIS A 651 -22.02 45.81 -38.90
C HIS A 651 -22.76 45.28 -37.66
N LEU A 652 -23.93 44.65 -37.82
CA LEU A 652 -24.70 44.03 -36.74
C LEU A 652 -24.33 42.55 -36.60
N SER A 653 -24.37 42.02 -35.38
CA SER A 653 -24.20 40.57 -35.18
C SER A 653 -25.43 39.79 -35.67
N ASP A 654 -25.26 38.50 -35.92
CA ASP A 654 -26.38 37.65 -36.35
C ASP A 654 -27.47 37.56 -35.28
N GLU A 655 -27.08 37.55 -34.00
CA GLU A 655 -28.00 37.56 -32.87
C GLU A 655 -28.77 38.89 -32.80
N GLU A 656 -28.11 40.02 -33.05
CA GLU A 656 -28.77 41.33 -33.12
C GLU A 656 -29.81 41.39 -34.26
N VAL A 657 -29.47 40.88 -35.46
CA VAL A 657 -30.41 40.83 -36.59
C VAL A 657 -31.56 39.86 -36.30
N ARG A 658 -31.29 38.70 -35.71
CA ARG A 658 -32.31 37.70 -35.35
C ARG A 658 -33.28 38.25 -34.30
N LEU A 659 -32.77 38.96 -33.30
CA LEU A 659 -33.58 39.63 -32.29
C LEU A 659 -34.47 40.73 -32.91
N LYS A 660 -33.93 41.51 -33.86
CA LYS A 660 -34.71 42.50 -34.60
C LYS A 660 -35.80 41.86 -35.47
N ILE A 661 -35.54 40.70 -36.09
CA ILE A 661 -36.57 39.92 -36.81
C ILE A 661 -37.67 39.46 -35.85
N TYR A 662 -37.31 38.91 -34.68
CA TYR A 662 -38.26 38.43 -33.69
C TYR A 662 -39.31 39.50 -33.33
N TYR A 663 -38.87 40.68 -32.88
CA TYR A 663 -39.81 41.77 -32.56
C TYR A 663 -40.54 42.32 -33.78
N ARG A 664 -39.91 42.30 -34.96
CA ARG A 664 -40.55 42.72 -36.20
C ARG A 664 -41.73 41.83 -36.57
N LEU A 665 -41.59 40.51 -36.42
CA LEU A 665 -42.67 39.55 -36.68
C LEU A 665 -43.84 39.77 -35.72
N ILE A 666 -43.58 39.86 -34.41
CA ILE A 666 -44.59 40.15 -33.38
C ILE A 666 -45.38 41.42 -33.73
N LYS A 667 -44.67 42.50 -34.09
CA LYS A 667 -45.26 43.79 -34.47
C LYS A 667 -46.10 43.73 -35.75
N LEU A 668 -45.69 42.91 -36.72
CA LEU A 668 -46.45 42.73 -37.96
C LEU A 668 -47.75 41.97 -37.68
N THR A 669 -47.66 40.85 -36.96
CA THR A 669 -48.77 39.94 -36.64
C THR A 669 -49.70 40.41 -35.53
N ASP A 670 -49.36 41.50 -34.85
CA ASP A 670 -50.14 42.03 -33.72
C ASP A 670 -50.23 41.05 -32.54
N ILE A 671 -49.16 40.28 -32.33
CA ILE A 671 -49.04 39.35 -31.20
C ILE A 671 -48.66 40.12 -29.93
N GLU A 672 -49.14 39.68 -28.78
CA GLU A 672 -48.76 40.26 -27.49
C GLU A 672 -47.25 40.08 -27.23
N TYR A 673 -46.58 41.15 -26.81
CA TYR A 673 -45.17 41.10 -26.43
C TYR A 673 -45.03 40.33 -25.12
N LYS A 674 -44.52 39.10 -25.22
CA LYS A 674 -44.11 38.30 -24.06
C LYS A 674 -42.63 38.54 -23.76
N ASN A 675 -42.22 38.27 -22.52
CA ASN A 675 -40.85 38.47 -22.08
C ASN A 675 -39.89 37.49 -22.77
N ILE A 676 -39.01 37.98 -23.65
CA ILE A 676 -38.09 37.12 -24.39
C ILE A 676 -37.08 36.39 -23.48
N TYR A 677 -36.76 36.98 -22.32
CA TYR A 677 -35.87 36.40 -21.31
C TYR A 677 -36.39 35.04 -20.79
N GLU A 678 -37.70 34.81 -20.88
CA GLU A 678 -38.30 33.52 -20.58
C GLU A 678 -38.35 32.65 -21.83
N ARG A 679 -37.55 31.58 -21.85
CA ARG A 679 -37.46 30.67 -23.01
C ARG A 679 -38.81 30.14 -23.45
N ARG A 680 -39.68 29.81 -22.49
CA ARG A 680 -41.06 29.39 -22.76
C ARG A 680 -41.84 30.45 -23.53
N SER A 681 -41.81 31.70 -23.08
CA SER A 681 -42.47 32.83 -23.74
C SER A 681 -41.95 33.06 -25.15
N PHE A 682 -40.62 32.96 -25.35
CA PHE A 682 -40.01 33.01 -26.67
C PHE A 682 -40.57 31.93 -27.63
N VAL A 683 -40.65 30.68 -27.16
CA VAL A 683 -41.19 29.56 -27.93
C VAL A 683 -42.68 29.75 -28.23
N GLU A 684 -43.48 30.10 -27.22
CA GLU A 684 -44.92 30.36 -27.40
C GLU A 684 -45.20 31.49 -28.40
N THR A 685 -44.41 32.57 -28.38
CA THR A 685 -44.54 33.67 -29.35
C THR A 685 -44.22 33.21 -30.77
N LEU A 686 -43.19 32.37 -30.95
CA LEU A 686 -42.87 31.81 -32.26
C LEU A 686 -43.97 30.84 -32.75
N ASP A 687 -44.61 30.08 -31.85
CA ASP A 687 -45.81 29.29 -32.17
C ASP A 687 -46.97 30.18 -32.64
N GLU A 688 -47.21 31.30 -31.95
CA GLU A 688 -48.24 32.28 -32.31
C GLU A 688 -47.96 32.94 -33.66
N ILE A 689 -46.69 33.19 -34.00
CA ILE A 689 -46.28 33.68 -35.34
C ILE A 689 -46.67 32.67 -36.42
N VAL A 690 -46.43 31.37 -36.20
CA VAL A 690 -46.86 30.32 -37.15
C VAL A 690 -48.38 30.28 -37.29
N ASN A 691 -49.10 30.39 -36.17
CA ASN A 691 -50.56 30.46 -36.20
C ASN A 691 -51.06 31.67 -37.00
N ALA A 692 -50.47 32.84 -36.81
CA ALA A 692 -50.79 34.04 -37.56
C ALA A 692 -50.49 33.87 -39.06
N GLY A 693 -49.33 33.27 -39.40
CA GLY A 693 -48.97 32.95 -40.78
C GLY A 693 -49.99 32.02 -41.46
N TYR A 694 -50.44 31.00 -40.75
CA TYR A 694 -51.48 30.09 -41.25
C TYR A 694 -52.80 30.83 -41.52
N SER A 695 -53.27 31.65 -40.56
CA SER A 695 -54.52 32.40 -40.71
C SER A 695 -54.47 33.42 -41.85
N ILE A 696 -53.30 33.96 -42.19
CA ILE A 696 -53.12 34.85 -43.36
C ILE A 696 -53.34 34.07 -44.67
N LEU A 697 -52.86 32.83 -44.76
CA LEU A 697 -53.03 31.98 -45.95
C LEU A 697 -54.42 31.35 -46.04
N GLU A 698 -55.06 31.04 -44.92
CA GLU A 698 -56.44 30.51 -44.88
C GLU A 698 -57.46 31.42 -45.59
N GLY A 699 -57.18 32.72 -45.67
CA GLY A 699 -57.97 33.68 -46.44
C GLY A 699 -57.79 33.61 -47.97
N LYS A 700 -56.88 32.79 -48.50
CA LYS A 700 -56.61 32.64 -49.94
C LYS A 700 -57.44 31.47 -50.52
N LYS A 701 -58.01 31.68 -51.71
CA LYS A 701 -58.95 30.72 -52.35
C LYS A 701 -58.31 29.38 -52.70
N ASP A 702 -57.00 29.35 -52.90
CA ASP A 702 -56.22 28.20 -53.34
C ASP A 702 -55.44 27.52 -52.20
N PHE A 703 -55.64 27.96 -50.95
CA PHE A 703 -55.01 27.35 -49.78
C PHE A 703 -55.73 26.08 -49.33
N LYS A 704 -54.96 25.03 -49.00
CA LYS A 704 -55.48 23.75 -48.50
C LYS A 704 -55.06 23.55 -47.04
N SER A 705 -56.03 23.35 -46.16
CA SER A 705 -55.83 23.25 -44.70
C SER A 705 -55.32 21.88 -44.19
N GLY A 706 -54.77 21.02 -45.06
CA GLY A 706 -54.37 19.66 -44.69
C GLY A 706 -53.06 19.60 -43.89
N GLY A 707 -52.97 18.70 -42.92
CA GLY A 707 -51.76 18.47 -42.09
C GLY A 707 -51.64 19.40 -40.88
N SER A 708 -50.42 19.54 -40.33
CA SER A 708 -50.15 20.57 -39.30
C SER A 708 -50.11 21.97 -39.93
N LYS A 709 -50.39 23.02 -39.15
CA LYS A 709 -50.37 24.41 -39.66
C LYS A 709 -49.05 24.80 -40.33
N LEU A 710 -47.93 24.32 -39.78
CA LEU A 710 -46.60 24.56 -40.32
C LEU A 710 -46.40 23.85 -41.67
N GLU A 711 -46.87 22.61 -41.79
CA GLU A 711 -46.84 21.85 -43.05
C GLU A 711 -47.73 22.48 -44.10
N ALA A 712 -48.94 22.93 -43.75
CA ALA A 712 -49.86 23.57 -44.69
C ALA A 712 -49.26 24.84 -45.31
N ILE A 713 -48.58 25.68 -44.51
CA ILE A 713 -47.83 26.85 -45.00
C ILE A 713 -46.73 26.41 -45.99
N GLY A 714 -45.94 25.39 -45.63
CA GLY A 714 -44.87 24.87 -46.48
C GLY A 714 -45.39 24.29 -47.80
N THR A 715 -46.42 23.45 -47.74
CA THR A 715 -47.08 22.84 -48.89
C THR A 715 -47.62 23.89 -49.86
N TYR A 716 -48.30 24.92 -49.36
CA TYR A 716 -48.83 26.00 -50.18
C TYR A 716 -47.75 26.65 -51.07
N TYR A 717 -46.62 27.04 -50.46
CA TYR A 717 -45.55 27.70 -51.20
C TYR A 717 -44.77 26.75 -52.11
N LEU A 718 -44.60 25.46 -51.73
CA LEU A 718 -44.00 24.49 -52.63
C LEU A 718 -44.89 24.19 -53.85
N GLU A 719 -46.22 24.12 -53.69
CA GLU A 719 -47.15 23.99 -54.81
C GLU A 719 -47.02 25.18 -55.77
N LYS A 720 -46.92 26.41 -55.26
CA LYS A 720 -46.69 27.62 -56.08
C LYS A 720 -45.38 27.61 -56.84
N VAL A 721 -44.33 27.07 -56.22
CA VAL A 721 -43.03 26.90 -56.89
C VAL A 721 -43.15 25.86 -57.98
N LEU A 722 -43.76 24.70 -57.70
CA LEU A 722 -43.94 23.66 -58.71
C LEU A 722 -44.78 24.16 -59.89
N GLU A 723 -45.78 25.02 -59.64
CA GLU A 723 -46.58 25.65 -60.69
C GLU A 723 -45.72 26.57 -61.59
N ASP A 724 -44.86 27.42 -61.01
CA ASP A 724 -43.91 28.24 -61.78
C ASP A 724 -42.90 27.40 -62.57
N PHE A 725 -42.34 26.38 -61.93
CA PHE A 725 -41.39 25.44 -62.55
C PHE A 725 -42.03 24.67 -63.70
N LYS A 726 -43.28 24.24 -63.53
CA LYS A 726 -44.08 23.59 -64.57
C LYS A 726 -44.31 24.54 -65.75
N ASN A 727 -44.66 25.80 -65.50
CA ASN A 727 -44.86 26.79 -66.56
C ASN A 727 -43.58 27.03 -67.38
N LYS A 728 -42.42 27.11 -66.71
CA LYS A 728 -41.10 27.21 -67.37
C LYS A 728 -40.76 25.95 -68.17
N TYR A 729 -41.03 24.77 -67.62
CA TYR A 729 -40.85 23.50 -68.29
C TYR A 729 -41.74 23.36 -69.55
N ASP A 730 -43.03 23.72 -69.46
CA ASP A 730 -43.99 23.65 -70.55
C ASP A 730 -43.71 24.71 -71.66
N SER A 731 -43.04 25.82 -71.32
CA SER A 731 -42.66 26.89 -72.27
C SER A 731 -41.54 26.54 -73.26
N GLY A 732 -40.97 25.32 -73.19
CA GLY A 732 -40.16 24.74 -74.26
C GLY A 732 -38.64 24.92 -74.15
N ASP A 733 -38.12 25.51 -73.07
CA ASP A 733 -36.67 25.73 -72.88
C ASP A 733 -35.91 24.48 -72.39
N ILE A 734 -36.58 23.35 -72.15
CA ILE A 734 -36.00 22.20 -71.42
C ILE A 734 -36.33 20.88 -72.13
N LYS A 735 -35.32 20.29 -72.77
CA LYS A 735 -35.36 18.85 -73.07
C LYS A 735 -35.24 18.11 -71.75
N VAL A 736 -36.20 17.25 -71.43
CA VAL A 736 -36.22 16.39 -70.24
C VAL A 736 -34.91 15.61 -70.13
N GLN A 737 -33.96 16.13 -69.35
CA GLN A 737 -32.73 15.40 -69.05
C GLN A 737 -33.10 14.29 -68.07
N GLN A 738 -32.65 13.07 -68.36
CA GLN A 738 -32.83 11.87 -67.55
C GLN A 738 -32.51 12.12 -66.05
N GLU A 739 -31.66 13.10 -65.77
CA GLU A 739 -31.33 13.66 -64.45
C GLU A 739 -32.54 14.11 -63.60
N LEU A 740 -33.56 14.77 -64.18
CA LEU A 740 -34.77 15.15 -63.43
C LEU A 740 -35.52 13.91 -62.93
N ILE A 741 -35.68 12.92 -63.80
CA ILE A 741 -36.40 11.67 -63.51
C ILE A 741 -35.65 10.88 -62.44
N ASP A 742 -34.33 10.77 -62.58
CA ASP A 742 -33.51 10.05 -61.62
C ASP A 742 -33.42 10.77 -60.27
N ASN A 743 -33.38 12.11 -60.24
CA ASN A 743 -33.44 12.88 -58.99
C ASN A 743 -34.79 12.75 -58.27
N ILE A 744 -35.91 12.78 -59.01
CA ILE A 744 -37.24 12.54 -58.42
C ILE A 744 -37.30 11.13 -57.85
N TYR A 745 -36.86 10.12 -58.61
CA TYR A 745 -36.89 8.73 -58.19
C TYR A 745 -36.00 8.45 -56.97
N ASN A 746 -34.76 8.95 -56.98
CA ASN A 746 -33.80 8.73 -55.88
C ASN A 746 -34.28 9.35 -54.56
N ASN A 747 -34.93 10.52 -54.61
CA ASN A 747 -35.51 11.15 -53.42
C ASN A 747 -36.83 10.49 -53.00
N PHE A 748 -37.65 10.05 -53.96
CA PHE A 748 -38.84 9.23 -53.68
C PHE A 748 -38.48 7.95 -52.90
N GLN A 749 -37.36 7.31 -53.24
CA GLN A 749 -36.88 6.12 -52.52
C GLN A 749 -36.50 6.39 -51.05
N ARG A 750 -36.20 7.64 -50.68
CA ARG A 750 -35.87 8.05 -49.31
C ARG A 750 -37.09 8.34 -48.44
N LEU A 751 -38.30 8.36 -49.03
CA LEU A 751 -39.55 8.56 -48.27
C LEU A 751 -39.86 7.36 -47.39
N SER A 752 -40.70 7.57 -46.36
CA SER A 752 -41.19 6.47 -45.52
C SER A 752 -42.06 5.50 -46.33
N GLU A 753 -42.06 4.22 -45.97
CA GLU A 753 -42.87 3.20 -46.67
C GLU A 753 -44.37 3.51 -46.63
N LYS A 754 -44.84 4.18 -45.56
CA LYS A 754 -46.21 4.70 -45.48
C LYS A 754 -46.48 5.74 -46.56
N ALA A 755 -45.61 6.74 -46.70
CA ALA A 755 -45.75 7.80 -47.70
C ALA A 755 -45.64 7.25 -49.13
N LYS A 756 -44.73 6.30 -49.39
CA LYS A 756 -44.62 5.64 -50.70
C LYS A 756 -45.92 4.91 -51.06
N LYS A 757 -46.51 4.18 -50.11
CA LYS A 757 -47.77 3.46 -50.31
C LYS A 757 -48.93 4.40 -50.64
N GLU A 758 -49.08 5.49 -49.89
CA GLU A 758 -50.14 6.47 -50.14
C GLU A 758 -49.95 7.17 -51.50
N ILE A 759 -48.71 7.44 -51.94
CA ILE A 759 -48.42 7.98 -53.28
C ILE A 759 -48.76 6.94 -54.38
N TYR A 760 -48.48 5.65 -54.15
CA TYR A 760 -48.87 4.60 -55.09
C TYR A 760 -50.39 4.49 -55.25
N ASP A 761 -51.12 4.62 -54.14
CA ASP A 761 -52.58 4.55 -54.10
C ASP A 761 -53.19 5.78 -54.82
N GLU A 762 -52.71 6.99 -54.52
CA GLU A 762 -53.19 8.27 -55.09
C GLU A 762 -52.90 8.39 -56.59
N LEU A 763 -51.74 7.90 -57.05
CA LEU A 763 -51.36 7.89 -58.48
C LEU A 763 -51.86 6.65 -59.24
N HIS A 764 -52.58 5.75 -58.56
CA HIS A 764 -53.12 4.50 -59.12
C HIS A 764 -52.06 3.61 -59.80
N LEU A 765 -50.88 3.48 -59.19
CA LEU A 765 -49.76 2.73 -59.74
C LEU A 765 -49.94 1.22 -59.49
N LYS A 766 -50.04 0.44 -60.57
CA LYS A 766 -50.30 -1.02 -60.53
C LYS A 766 -49.12 -1.87 -60.02
N SER A 767 -47.91 -1.30 -59.93
CA SER A 767 -46.68 -1.99 -59.53
C SER A 767 -45.71 -1.02 -58.84
N THR A 768 -44.95 -1.52 -57.86
CA THR A 768 -43.91 -0.79 -57.14
C THR A 768 -42.51 -0.91 -57.77
N SER A 769 -42.39 -1.57 -58.92
CA SER A 769 -41.10 -1.75 -59.61
C SER A 769 -40.51 -0.42 -60.09
N GLU A 770 -39.18 -0.29 -60.03
CA GLU A 770 -38.43 0.91 -60.44
C GLU A 770 -38.86 1.45 -61.81
N SER A 771 -39.01 0.55 -62.78
CA SER A 771 -39.41 0.90 -64.15
C SER A 771 -40.81 1.54 -64.23
N THR A 772 -41.76 1.07 -63.40
CA THR A 772 -43.14 1.60 -63.36
C THR A 772 -43.16 2.97 -62.70
N VAL A 773 -42.41 3.15 -61.61
CA VAL A 773 -42.32 4.45 -60.92
C VAL A 773 -41.60 5.48 -61.79
N LYS A 774 -40.47 5.14 -62.41
CA LYS A 774 -39.77 6.03 -63.35
C LYS A 774 -40.60 6.37 -64.59
N ALA A 775 -41.44 5.44 -65.07
CA ALA A 775 -42.36 5.71 -66.18
C ALA A 775 -43.47 6.71 -65.77
N ALA A 776 -44.02 6.60 -64.56
CA ALA A 776 -45.00 7.54 -64.02
C ALA A 776 -44.41 8.94 -63.78
N ILE A 777 -43.18 9.00 -63.27
CA ILE A 777 -42.45 10.28 -63.14
C ILE A 777 -42.23 10.89 -64.53
N ARG A 778 -41.86 10.10 -65.54
CA ARG A 778 -41.61 10.61 -66.89
C ARG A 778 -42.87 11.15 -67.57
N SER A 779 -44.04 10.56 -67.33
CA SER A 779 -45.29 11.02 -67.97
C SER A 779 -45.83 12.31 -67.36
N ALA A 780 -45.67 12.51 -66.06
CA ALA A 780 -46.17 13.70 -65.37
C ALA A 780 -45.33 14.05 -64.12
N PRO A 781 -44.09 14.56 -64.30
CA PRO A 781 -43.14 14.74 -63.19
C PRO A 781 -43.65 15.70 -62.12
N PHE A 782 -44.31 16.80 -62.52
CA PHE A 782 -44.86 17.79 -61.58
C PHE A 782 -46.13 17.31 -60.88
N VAL A 783 -46.94 16.44 -61.51
CA VAL A 783 -48.09 15.80 -60.85
C VAL A 783 -47.59 14.81 -59.79
N PHE A 784 -46.54 14.05 -60.12
CA PHE A 784 -45.89 13.15 -59.16
C PHE A 784 -45.33 13.92 -57.95
N LEU A 785 -44.63 15.03 -58.18
CA LEU A 785 -44.11 15.89 -57.10
C LEU A 785 -45.21 16.55 -56.29
N SER A 786 -46.26 17.08 -56.92
CA SER A 786 -47.40 17.68 -56.22
C SER A 786 -48.12 16.65 -55.34
N THR A 787 -48.33 15.44 -55.86
CA THR A 787 -48.91 14.32 -55.09
C THR A 787 -48.01 13.89 -53.94
N THR A 788 -46.69 13.92 -54.14
CA THR A 788 -45.72 13.62 -53.09
C THR A 788 -45.82 14.63 -51.94
N ILE A 789 -45.96 15.93 -52.23
CA ILE A 789 -46.13 16.98 -51.22
C ILE A 789 -47.45 16.81 -50.45
N THR A 790 -48.57 16.56 -51.14
CA THR A 790 -49.89 16.49 -50.51
C THR A 790 -50.04 15.29 -49.59
N VAL A 791 -49.38 14.17 -49.93
CA VAL A 791 -49.52 12.90 -49.24
C VAL A 791 -48.43 12.68 -48.17
N GLY A 792 -47.18 13.05 -48.44
CA GLY A 792 -46.04 12.55 -47.65
C GLY A 792 -45.57 13.41 -46.45
N GLY A 793 -46.37 14.38 -46.00
CA GLY A 793 -46.10 15.22 -44.82
C GLY A 793 -44.75 15.98 -44.85
N PHE A 794 -44.23 16.41 -43.69
CA PHE A 794 -42.96 17.16 -43.61
C PHE A 794 -41.75 16.44 -44.24
N SER A 795 -41.70 15.11 -44.23
CA SER A 795 -40.64 14.33 -44.90
C SER A 795 -40.67 14.48 -46.41
N ALA A 796 -41.87 14.53 -47.01
CA ALA A 796 -42.01 14.79 -48.43
C ALA A 796 -41.75 16.25 -48.80
N PHE A 797 -42.12 17.19 -47.93
CA PHE A 797 -41.72 18.59 -48.08
C PHE A 797 -40.20 18.73 -48.23
N SER A 798 -39.42 18.05 -47.37
CA SER A 798 -37.96 18.05 -47.45
C SER A 798 -37.44 17.40 -48.73
N ALA A 799 -37.97 16.22 -49.10
CA ALA A 799 -37.56 15.51 -50.31
C ALA A 799 -37.83 16.34 -51.58
N VAL A 800 -39.01 16.96 -51.69
CA VAL A 800 -39.39 17.75 -52.86
C VAL A 800 -38.61 19.08 -52.92
N SER A 801 -38.35 19.71 -51.78
CA SER A 801 -37.47 20.89 -51.72
C SER A 801 -36.06 20.58 -52.23
N SER A 802 -35.49 19.43 -51.85
CA SER A 802 -34.19 18.97 -52.34
C SER A 802 -34.18 18.64 -53.83
N ILE A 803 -35.28 18.08 -54.36
CA ILE A 803 -35.44 17.84 -55.81
C ILE A 803 -35.47 19.17 -56.56
N ILE A 804 -36.34 20.10 -56.14
CA ILE A 804 -36.48 21.44 -56.76
C ILE A 804 -35.12 22.16 -56.78
N PHE A 805 -34.40 22.08 -55.66
CA PHE A 805 -33.05 22.60 -55.57
C PHE A 805 -32.09 21.91 -56.57
N GLY A 806 -32.01 20.58 -56.55
CA GLY A 806 -31.08 19.83 -57.39
C GLY A 806 -31.28 20.00 -58.90
N ILE A 807 -32.48 20.41 -59.34
CA ILE A 807 -32.81 20.63 -60.75
C ILE A 807 -32.89 22.11 -61.14
N SER A 808 -32.76 23.03 -60.19
CA SER A 808 -32.92 24.48 -60.41
C SER A 808 -32.01 25.02 -61.51
N HIS A 809 -30.76 24.54 -61.59
CA HIS A 809 -29.83 24.94 -62.65
C HIS A 809 -30.28 24.49 -64.05
N LEU A 810 -31.08 23.42 -64.16
CA LEU A 810 -31.59 22.90 -65.42
C LEU A 810 -32.71 23.77 -66.02
N LEU A 811 -33.33 24.62 -65.21
CA LEU A 811 -34.49 25.44 -65.60
C LEU A 811 -34.12 26.90 -65.90
N GLY A 812 -32.84 27.17 -66.17
CA GLY A 812 -32.39 28.49 -66.65
C GLY A 812 -32.32 29.59 -65.58
N THR A 813 -32.46 29.28 -64.29
CA THR A 813 -32.28 30.26 -63.21
C THR A 813 -30.80 30.44 -62.85
N THR A 814 -29.94 30.68 -63.84
CA THR A 814 -28.54 31.05 -63.61
C THR A 814 -28.42 32.56 -63.47
N PHE A 815 -28.40 33.06 -62.23
CA PHE A 815 -27.92 34.40 -61.95
C PHE A 815 -26.38 34.40 -61.90
N SER A 816 -25.76 35.52 -62.25
CA SER A 816 -24.32 35.61 -62.51
C SER A 816 -23.47 34.96 -61.41
N TYR A 817 -22.55 34.09 -61.83
CA TYR A 817 -21.67 33.24 -61.01
C TYR A 817 -20.72 34.00 -60.04
N GLY A 818 -20.80 35.34 -59.96
CA GLY A 818 -19.76 36.17 -59.35
C GLY A 818 -19.89 36.51 -57.86
N VAL A 819 -21.01 36.20 -57.18
CA VAL A 819 -21.27 36.72 -55.82
C VAL A 819 -21.43 35.63 -54.74
N TYR A 820 -21.60 34.34 -55.09
CA TYR A 820 -22.10 33.31 -54.16
C TYR A 820 -21.17 32.11 -53.89
N THR A 821 -19.86 32.30 -53.80
CA THR A 821 -18.91 31.18 -53.61
C THR A 821 -18.81 30.62 -52.17
N GLY A 822 -19.68 31.04 -51.23
CA GLY A 822 -19.46 30.79 -49.79
C GLY A 822 -20.47 29.94 -48.99
N ALA A 823 -21.70 29.70 -49.48
CA ALA A 823 -22.74 29.03 -48.68
C ALA A 823 -23.32 27.78 -49.36
N SER A 824 -23.62 26.75 -48.55
CA SER A 824 -24.20 25.47 -48.97
C SER A 824 -25.34 25.67 -49.97
N SER A 825 -25.27 24.93 -51.06
CA SER A 825 -25.98 25.19 -52.32
C SER A 825 -27.51 25.35 -52.19
N LEU A 826 -28.16 24.63 -51.26
CA LEU A 826 -29.59 24.76 -50.92
C LEU A 826 -29.99 26.15 -50.38
N LEU A 827 -29.26 26.69 -49.42
CA LEU A 827 -29.64 27.93 -48.74
C LEU A 827 -29.46 29.17 -49.63
N SER A 828 -28.48 29.16 -50.55
CA SER A 828 -28.27 30.22 -51.54
C SER A 828 -29.39 30.28 -52.60
N PHE A 829 -29.96 29.13 -52.95
CA PHE A 829 -31.11 29.07 -53.87
C PHE A 829 -32.37 29.69 -53.26
N PHE A 830 -32.68 29.34 -52.02
CA PHE A 830 -33.90 29.79 -51.34
C PHE A 830 -33.84 31.26 -50.87
N SER A 831 -32.64 31.82 -50.65
CA SER A 831 -32.45 33.25 -50.37
C SER A 831 -32.29 34.12 -51.62
N GLY A 832 -32.27 33.51 -52.82
CA GLY A 832 -32.03 34.14 -54.11
C GLY A 832 -33.29 34.30 -54.98
N PRO A 833 -33.26 33.91 -56.28
CA PRO A 833 -34.35 34.12 -57.25
C PRO A 833 -35.70 33.52 -56.83
N PHE A 834 -35.64 32.43 -56.05
CA PHE A 834 -36.81 31.74 -55.51
C PHE A 834 -37.70 32.67 -54.65
N MET A 835 -37.09 33.51 -53.83
CA MET A 835 -37.82 34.46 -52.98
C MET A 835 -38.51 35.54 -53.81
N VAL A 836 -37.89 35.99 -54.91
CA VAL A 836 -38.47 36.99 -55.82
C VAL A 836 -39.73 36.46 -56.47
N ILE A 837 -39.70 35.21 -56.95
CA ILE A 837 -40.84 34.56 -57.57
C ILE A 837 -42.00 34.44 -56.58
N LEU A 838 -41.73 33.93 -55.36
CA LEU A 838 -42.76 33.81 -54.33
C LEU A 838 -43.33 35.16 -53.88
N PHE A 839 -42.48 36.20 -53.87
CA PHE A 839 -42.87 37.57 -53.55
C PHE A 839 -43.77 38.19 -54.63
N ILE A 840 -43.43 38.00 -55.91
CA ILE A 840 -44.21 38.51 -57.05
C ILE A 840 -45.54 37.77 -57.19
N VAL A 841 -45.54 36.44 -57.11
CA VAL A 841 -46.72 35.58 -57.28
C VAL A 841 -47.79 35.84 -56.19
N ASN A 842 -47.39 36.27 -54.99
CA ASN A 842 -48.31 36.62 -53.91
C ASN A 842 -48.81 38.07 -53.92
N GLY A 843 -48.57 38.83 -54.99
CA GLY A 843 -49.11 40.20 -55.13
C GLY A 843 -48.13 41.32 -54.79
N GLY A 844 -46.81 41.04 -54.77
CA GLY A 844 -45.76 42.04 -54.55
C GLY A 844 -45.74 43.22 -55.55
N PHE A 845 -46.54 43.15 -56.61
CA PHE A 845 -46.77 44.24 -57.59
C PHE A 845 -47.28 45.54 -56.95
N LEU A 846 -47.92 45.47 -55.78
CA LEU A 846 -48.50 46.64 -55.11
C LEU A 846 -47.90 46.82 -53.71
N LEU A 847 -46.59 46.96 -53.56
CA LEU A 847 -46.02 47.49 -52.31
C LEU A 847 -46.41 48.97 -52.15
N THR A 848 -47.65 49.18 -51.73
CA THR A 848 -48.07 50.41 -51.07
C THR A 848 -47.73 50.30 -49.59
N GLN A 849 -47.62 51.42 -48.90
CA GLN A 849 -47.01 51.54 -47.56
C GLN A 849 -47.82 50.87 -46.41
N HIS A 850 -48.73 49.93 -46.70
CA HIS A 850 -49.76 49.41 -45.79
C HIS A 850 -49.37 48.10 -45.07
N LYS A 851 -49.62 48.03 -43.75
CA LYS A 851 -49.38 46.87 -42.85
C LYS A 851 -49.92 45.54 -43.43
N LYS A 852 -51.06 45.59 -44.13
CA LYS A 852 -51.74 44.43 -44.73
C LYS A 852 -50.90 43.67 -45.76
N GLN A 853 -50.04 44.35 -46.52
CA GLN A 853 -49.20 43.73 -47.54
C GLN A 853 -47.90 43.17 -46.95
N GLN A 854 -47.36 43.81 -45.90
CA GLN A 854 -46.19 43.28 -45.17
C GLN A 854 -46.53 42.02 -44.37
N LEU A 855 -47.78 41.90 -43.92
CA LEU A 855 -48.32 40.69 -43.30
C LEU A 855 -48.25 39.47 -44.22
N GLU A 856 -48.41 39.65 -45.54
CA GLU A 856 -48.30 38.55 -46.52
C GLU A 856 -46.88 37.97 -46.62
N LEU A 857 -45.87 38.64 -46.05
CA LEU A 857 -44.49 38.14 -45.97
C LEU A 857 -44.23 37.25 -44.76
N VAL A 858 -45.11 37.27 -43.76
CA VAL A 858 -44.95 36.45 -42.55
C VAL A 858 -45.02 34.94 -42.88
N PRO A 859 -46.01 34.44 -43.65
CA PRO A 859 -46.05 33.03 -44.04
C PRO A 859 -44.84 32.64 -44.91
N LEU A 860 -44.37 33.55 -45.78
CA LEU A 860 -43.18 33.35 -46.60
C LEU A 860 -41.90 33.24 -45.73
N PHE A 861 -41.75 34.10 -44.72
CA PHE A 861 -40.66 34.01 -43.76
C PHE A 861 -40.69 32.68 -42.99
N ILE A 862 -41.87 32.24 -42.56
CA ILE A 862 -42.05 30.94 -41.88
C ILE A 862 -41.59 29.80 -42.78
N MET A 863 -42.02 29.80 -44.04
CA MET A 863 -41.59 28.82 -45.04
C MET A 863 -40.07 28.81 -45.21
N GLN A 864 -39.43 29.98 -45.38
CA GLN A 864 -37.97 30.08 -45.52
C GLN A 864 -37.22 29.53 -44.31
N THR A 865 -37.71 29.87 -43.12
CA THR A 865 -37.13 29.42 -41.86
C THR A 865 -37.20 27.89 -41.72
N ILE A 866 -38.31 27.27 -42.14
CA ILE A 866 -38.46 25.81 -42.16
C ILE A 866 -37.45 25.16 -43.13
N ILE A 867 -37.23 25.77 -44.30
CA ILE A 867 -36.28 25.26 -45.28
C ILE A 867 -34.84 25.34 -44.76
N THR A 868 -34.50 26.42 -44.06
CA THR A 868 -33.22 26.52 -43.37
C THR A 868 -33.03 25.36 -42.38
N ASN A 869 -34.08 24.97 -41.66
CA ASN A 869 -34.02 23.79 -40.79
C ASN A 869 -33.74 22.48 -41.55
N VAL A 870 -34.28 22.33 -42.77
CA VAL A 870 -34.02 21.16 -43.64
C VAL A 870 -32.57 21.16 -44.14
N ALA A 871 -32.02 22.32 -44.51
CA ALA A 871 -30.67 22.45 -45.05
C ALA A 871 -29.55 22.27 -44.01
N ILE A 872 -29.83 22.52 -42.72
CA ILE A 872 -28.80 22.58 -41.67
C ILE A 872 -28.31 21.19 -41.19
N GLU A 873 -28.95 20.06 -41.53
CA GLU A 873 -28.57 18.66 -41.15
C GLU A 873 -28.22 18.37 -39.66
N LYS A 874 -28.28 19.36 -38.77
CA LYS A 874 -28.04 19.16 -37.33
C LYS A 874 -29.19 18.31 -36.74
N THR A 875 -29.03 17.72 -35.56
CA THR A 875 -30.15 17.03 -34.85
C THR A 875 -30.59 17.78 -33.60
N LYS A 876 -29.81 18.77 -33.15
CA LYS A 876 -30.00 19.53 -31.91
C LYS A 876 -30.41 20.98 -32.20
N ILE A 877 -31.34 21.53 -31.41
CA ILE A 877 -31.69 22.95 -31.41
C ILE A 877 -30.51 23.75 -30.84
N ASN A 878 -30.05 24.77 -31.56
CA ASN A 878 -28.96 25.63 -31.11
C ASN A 878 -29.47 26.71 -30.15
N PHE A 879 -29.66 26.35 -28.88
CA PHE A 879 -30.07 27.31 -27.84
C PHE A 879 -28.95 28.29 -27.46
N ASP A 880 -27.71 28.06 -27.83
CA ASP A 880 -26.61 29.00 -27.59
C ASP A 880 -26.87 30.34 -28.32
N ASN A 881 -27.50 30.27 -29.50
CA ASN A 881 -27.95 31.43 -30.26
C ASN A 881 -29.12 32.17 -29.57
N TYR A 882 -29.99 31.45 -28.85
CA TYR A 882 -31.02 32.06 -28.02
C TYR A 882 -30.39 32.76 -26.83
N ASP A 883 -29.52 32.07 -26.08
CA ASP A 883 -28.87 32.62 -24.90
C ASP A 883 -28.06 33.89 -25.27
N THR A 884 -27.41 33.93 -26.44
CA THR A 884 -26.70 35.13 -26.91
C THR A 884 -27.64 36.28 -27.29
N MET A 885 -28.82 36.02 -27.89
CA MET A 885 -29.85 37.06 -28.06
C MET A 885 -30.31 37.63 -26.72
N ILE A 886 -30.42 36.77 -25.70
CA ILE A 886 -30.81 37.20 -24.35
C ILE A 886 -29.74 38.08 -23.71
N GLU A 887 -28.45 37.80 -23.90
CA GLU A 887 -27.38 38.69 -23.42
C GLU A 887 -27.44 40.08 -24.07
N LEU A 888 -27.74 40.17 -25.36
CA LEU A 888 -27.97 41.45 -26.04
C LEU A 888 -29.18 42.19 -25.47
N TRP A 889 -30.31 41.50 -25.30
CA TRP A 889 -31.50 42.08 -24.70
C TRP A 889 -31.25 42.57 -23.26
N LYS A 890 -30.51 41.81 -22.45
CA LYS A 890 -30.11 42.21 -21.08
C LYS A 890 -29.26 43.47 -21.08
N ARG A 891 -28.32 43.59 -22.04
CA ARG A 891 -27.50 44.80 -22.22
C ARG A 891 -28.38 46.03 -22.46
N GLU A 892 -29.35 45.90 -23.37
CA GLU A 892 -30.28 47.00 -23.66
C GLU A 892 -31.23 47.31 -22.50
N LYS A 893 -31.68 46.30 -21.75
CA LYS A 893 -32.43 46.47 -20.49
C LYS A 893 -31.61 47.26 -19.46
N GLY A 894 -30.33 46.91 -19.29
CA GLY A 894 -29.43 47.65 -18.42
C GLY A 894 -29.23 49.11 -18.85
N ASN A 895 -29.18 49.39 -20.15
CA ASN A 895 -29.14 50.75 -20.69
C ASN A 895 -30.46 51.50 -20.42
N PHE A 896 -31.60 50.84 -20.66
CA PHE A 896 -32.92 51.39 -20.40
C PHE A 896 -33.11 51.78 -18.93
N ASP A 897 -32.71 50.92 -18.00
CA ASP A 897 -32.84 51.16 -16.55
C ASP A 897 -31.95 52.34 -16.13
N LYS A 898 -30.72 52.44 -16.66
CA LYS A 898 -29.83 53.59 -16.44
C LYS A 898 -30.45 54.90 -16.90
N ILE A 899 -30.99 54.95 -18.12
CA ILE A 899 -31.64 56.15 -18.68
C ILE A 899 -32.89 56.50 -17.88
N THR A 900 -33.67 55.50 -17.43
CA THR A 900 -34.87 55.70 -16.60
C THR A 900 -34.53 56.35 -15.26
N ILE A 901 -33.45 55.89 -14.60
CA ILE A 901 -32.95 56.51 -13.36
C ILE A 901 -32.49 57.95 -13.63
N GLN A 902 -31.71 58.17 -14.70
CA GLN A 902 -31.24 59.51 -15.06
C GLN A 902 -32.40 60.47 -15.34
N LYS A 903 -33.43 60.02 -16.08
CA LYS A 903 -34.63 60.80 -16.35
C LYS A 903 -35.34 61.21 -15.06
N ARG A 904 -35.58 60.26 -14.15
CA ARG A 904 -36.23 60.53 -12.85
C ARG A 904 -35.44 61.55 -12.03
N LEU A 905 -34.11 61.48 -12.02
CA LEU A 905 -33.26 62.47 -11.35
C LEU A 905 -33.43 63.87 -11.97
N GLN A 906 -33.43 63.98 -13.31
CA GLN A 906 -33.64 65.25 -14.01
C GLN A 906 -35.06 65.81 -13.80
N GLU A 907 -36.09 64.96 -13.78
CA GLU A 907 -37.48 65.34 -13.49
C GLU A 907 -37.62 65.88 -12.05
N ASN A 908 -36.97 65.25 -11.07
CA ASN A 908 -36.95 65.76 -9.69
C ASN A 908 -36.28 67.14 -9.59
N ILE A 909 -35.16 67.33 -10.27
CA ILE A 909 -34.47 68.63 -10.34
C ILE A 909 -35.39 69.67 -11.01
N LEU A 910 -36.01 69.32 -12.15
CA LEU A 910 -36.95 70.17 -12.86
C LEU A 910 -38.15 70.58 -11.99
N ASN A 911 -38.72 69.66 -11.23
CA ASN A 911 -39.83 69.93 -10.31
C ASN A 911 -39.42 70.92 -9.21
N ASN A 912 -38.22 70.77 -8.63
CA ASN A 912 -37.71 71.71 -7.61
C ASN A 912 -37.53 73.12 -8.18
N TYR A 913 -36.87 73.24 -9.34
CA TYR A 913 -36.70 74.55 -10.00
C TYR A 913 -38.04 75.18 -10.40
N THR A 914 -39.03 74.36 -10.78
CA THR A 914 -40.37 74.84 -11.12
C THR A 914 -41.09 75.39 -9.88
N LYS A 915 -41.02 74.69 -8.74
CA LYS A 915 -41.55 75.18 -7.45
C LYS A 915 -40.91 76.49 -7.02
N GLU A 916 -39.59 76.58 -7.04
CA GLU A 916 -38.87 77.81 -6.69
C GLU A 916 -39.24 78.99 -7.61
N ARG A 917 -39.45 78.72 -8.90
CA ARG A 917 -39.94 79.74 -9.84
C ARG A 917 -41.35 80.18 -9.49
N ASP A 918 -42.25 79.27 -9.15
CA ASP A 918 -43.64 79.59 -8.77
C ASP A 918 -43.71 80.40 -7.47
N GLU A 919 -42.87 80.09 -6.49
CA GLU A 919 -42.71 80.90 -5.27
C GLU A 919 -42.21 82.32 -5.59
N LEU A 920 -41.21 82.44 -6.46
CA LEU A 920 -40.72 83.74 -6.92
C LEU A 920 -41.79 84.52 -7.71
N ALA A 921 -42.59 83.84 -8.54
CA ALA A 921 -43.68 84.45 -9.29
C ALA A 921 -44.78 84.97 -8.37
N ALA A 922 -45.16 84.20 -7.34
CA ALA A 922 -46.10 84.64 -6.31
C ALA A 922 -45.57 85.88 -5.55
N LYS A 923 -44.27 85.88 -5.20
CA LYS A 923 -43.62 87.04 -4.58
C LYS A 923 -43.58 88.26 -5.49
N SER A 924 -43.29 88.07 -6.78
CA SER A 924 -43.33 89.13 -7.79
C SER A 924 -44.73 89.72 -7.95
N GLU A 925 -45.79 88.90 -7.85
CA GLU A 925 -47.17 89.38 -7.90
C GLU A 925 -47.52 90.20 -6.66
N GLN A 926 -47.12 89.74 -5.47
CA GLN A 926 -47.30 90.49 -4.21
C GLN A 926 -46.61 91.85 -4.25
N VAL A 927 -45.37 91.92 -4.74
CA VAL A 927 -44.63 93.18 -4.88
C VAL A 927 -45.30 94.10 -5.90
N SER A 928 -45.77 93.58 -7.04
CA SER A 928 -46.55 94.36 -8.01
C SER A 928 -47.85 94.92 -7.43
N ARG A 929 -48.58 94.14 -6.63
CA ARG A 929 -49.78 94.63 -5.93
C ARG A 929 -49.42 95.77 -4.96
N ALA A 930 -48.35 95.61 -4.17
CA ALA A 930 -47.88 96.65 -3.26
C ALA A 930 -47.48 97.94 -4.00
N ILE A 931 -46.78 97.84 -5.14
CA ILE A 931 -46.45 98.99 -5.99
C ILE A 931 -47.73 99.70 -6.49
N ASN A 932 -48.72 98.95 -6.96
CA ASN A 932 -49.99 99.52 -7.42
C ASN A 932 -50.74 100.22 -6.27
N THR A 933 -50.79 99.62 -5.08
CA THR A 933 -51.38 100.25 -3.90
C THR A 933 -50.68 101.57 -3.56
N LEU A 934 -49.35 101.62 -3.61
CA LEU A 934 -48.60 102.88 -3.40
C LEU A 934 -48.88 103.91 -4.49
N TRP A 935 -49.04 103.51 -5.76
CA TRP A 935 -49.45 104.42 -6.84
C TRP A 935 -50.87 104.96 -6.65
N GLU A 936 -51.80 104.13 -6.18
CA GLU A 936 -53.14 104.56 -5.80
C GLU A 936 -53.11 105.55 -4.63
N GLU A 937 -52.28 105.30 -3.62
CA GLU A 937 -52.06 106.23 -2.50
C GLU A 937 -51.45 107.55 -2.99
N HIS A 938 -50.46 107.49 -3.88
CA HIS A 938 -49.84 108.65 -4.51
C HIS A 938 -50.88 109.47 -5.31
N ALA A 939 -51.76 108.80 -6.08
CA ALA A 939 -52.83 109.45 -6.83
C ALA A 939 -53.88 110.08 -5.91
N LYS A 940 -54.35 109.36 -4.88
CA LYS A 940 -55.27 109.88 -3.86
C LYS A 940 -54.67 111.10 -3.16
N TYR A 941 -53.38 111.04 -2.83
CA TYR A 941 -52.68 112.15 -2.23
C TYR A 941 -52.57 113.34 -3.18
N ASN A 942 -52.41 113.14 -4.49
CA ASN A 942 -52.41 114.21 -5.47
C ASN A 942 -53.72 115.02 -5.47
N TYR A 943 -54.87 114.36 -5.33
CA TYR A 943 -56.16 115.05 -5.16
C TYR A 943 -56.22 115.82 -3.84
N LYS A 944 -55.81 115.19 -2.73
CA LYS A 944 -55.76 115.83 -1.41
C LYS A 944 -54.82 117.05 -1.41
N PHE A 945 -53.67 116.94 -2.07
CA PHE A 945 -52.69 118.00 -2.21
C PHE A 945 -53.22 119.16 -3.06
N LYS A 946 -53.97 118.87 -4.14
CA LYS A 946 -54.71 119.90 -4.88
C LYS A 946 -55.64 120.70 -3.96
N ASP A 947 -56.43 120.02 -3.12
CA ASP A 947 -57.33 120.70 -2.18
C ASP A 947 -56.54 121.55 -1.16
N ILE A 948 -55.42 121.04 -0.66
CA ILE A 948 -54.51 121.78 0.24
C ILE A 948 -53.99 123.05 -0.45
N VAL A 949 -53.54 122.97 -1.70
CA VAL A 949 -53.00 124.12 -2.46
C VAL A 949 -54.10 125.15 -2.70
N LEU A 950 -55.27 124.74 -3.18
CA LEU A 950 -56.36 125.66 -3.52
C LEU A 950 -57.00 126.32 -2.29
N SER A 951 -57.04 125.63 -1.15
CA SER A 951 -57.58 126.18 0.10
C SER A 951 -56.56 127.02 0.90
N SER A 952 -55.26 126.84 0.66
CA SER A 952 -54.22 127.54 1.40
C SER A 952 -54.08 129.01 1.02
N ASP A 953 -53.72 129.87 1.99
CA ASP A 953 -53.33 131.26 1.75
C ASP A 953 -51.97 131.36 1.04
N LYS A 954 -51.17 130.28 1.10
CA LYS A 954 -49.84 130.23 0.48
C LYS A 954 -49.89 130.23 -1.06
N LYS A 955 -51.05 129.94 -1.67
CA LYS A 955 -51.20 129.90 -3.14
C LYS A 955 -50.89 131.24 -3.82
N VAL A 956 -51.06 132.35 -3.10
CA VAL A 956 -50.80 133.70 -3.62
C VAL A 956 -49.32 133.92 -3.95
N TYR A 957 -48.41 133.15 -3.33
CA TYR A 957 -46.98 133.20 -3.59
C TYR A 957 -46.53 132.36 -4.81
N LEU A 958 -47.45 131.69 -5.48
CA LEU A 958 -47.19 130.94 -6.72
C LEU A 958 -47.39 131.87 -7.92
N ASN A 959 -46.46 131.86 -8.88
CA ASN A 959 -46.48 132.75 -10.03
C ASN A 959 -47.72 132.53 -10.91
N SER A 960 -48.15 131.27 -11.01
CA SER A 960 -49.35 130.88 -11.77
C SER A 960 -50.67 131.35 -11.15
N TYR A 961 -50.67 131.83 -9.88
CA TYR A 961 -51.89 132.25 -9.19
C TYR A 961 -52.54 133.48 -9.83
N ALA A 962 -51.75 134.44 -10.31
CA ALA A 962 -52.28 135.67 -10.91
C ALA A 962 -53.16 135.37 -12.13
N GLU A 963 -52.72 134.46 -12.99
CA GLU A 963 -53.45 134.05 -14.18
C GLU A 963 -54.61 133.09 -13.85
N TYR A 964 -54.48 132.22 -12.85
CA TYR A 964 -55.60 131.43 -12.31
C TYR A 964 -56.72 132.32 -11.78
N SER A 965 -56.39 133.29 -10.93
CA SER A 965 -57.34 134.26 -10.38
C SER A 965 -58.00 135.08 -11.48
N SER A 966 -57.25 135.52 -12.50
CA SER A 966 -57.82 136.18 -13.67
C SER A 966 -58.81 135.30 -14.44
N THR A 967 -58.52 133.99 -14.56
CA THR A 967 -59.38 133.02 -15.26
C THR A 967 -60.67 132.73 -14.48
N ILE A 968 -60.60 132.63 -13.15
CA ILE A 968 -61.79 132.55 -12.28
C ILE A 968 -62.65 133.80 -12.45
N ASN A 969 -62.05 134.99 -12.39
CA ASN A 969 -62.80 136.24 -12.55
C ASN A 969 -63.50 136.31 -13.91
N LYS A 970 -62.84 135.84 -14.98
CA LYS A 970 -63.46 135.71 -16.32
C LYS A 970 -64.61 134.71 -16.33
N LEU A 971 -64.49 133.57 -15.64
CA LEU A 971 -65.58 132.60 -15.49
C LEU A 971 -66.79 133.18 -14.78
N GLU A 972 -66.58 133.90 -13.68
CA GLU A 972 -67.65 134.55 -12.94
C GLU A 972 -68.36 135.62 -13.79
N MET A 973 -67.59 136.40 -14.56
CA MET A 973 -68.15 137.36 -15.51
C MET A 973 -69.00 136.69 -16.59
N VAL A 974 -68.48 135.63 -17.24
CA VAL A 974 -69.21 134.88 -18.27
C VAL A 974 -70.44 134.18 -17.70
N GLN A 975 -70.37 133.66 -16.47
CA GLN A 975 -71.51 133.05 -15.78
C GLN A 975 -72.60 134.09 -15.48
N LYS A 976 -72.20 135.28 -15.01
CA LYS A 976 -73.13 136.39 -14.80
C LYS A 976 -73.80 136.84 -16.10
N GLU A 977 -73.05 136.92 -17.21
CA GLU A 977 -73.60 137.21 -18.54
C GLU A 977 -74.60 136.14 -19.03
N ILE A 978 -74.31 134.85 -18.80
CA ILE A 978 -75.22 133.74 -19.08
C ILE A 978 -76.52 133.87 -18.27
N ASP A 979 -76.41 134.17 -16.97
CA ASP A 979 -77.57 134.29 -16.07
C ASP A 979 -78.40 135.54 -16.39
N GLU A 980 -77.76 136.66 -16.74
CA GLU A 980 -78.43 137.86 -17.26
C GLU A 980 -79.16 137.57 -18.58
N THR A 981 -78.57 136.77 -19.48
CA THR A 981 -79.19 136.36 -20.74
C THR A 981 -80.40 135.45 -20.52
N LYS A 982 -80.30 134.49 -19.58
CA LYS A 982 -81.44 133.66 -19.15
C LYS A 982 -82.57 134.51 -18.56
N ASN A 983 -82.24 135.50 -17.73
CA ASN A 983 -83.20 136.38 -17.08
C ASN A 983 -83.92 137.32 -18.07
N LYS A 984 -83.23 137.79 -19.14
CA LYS A 984 -83.81 138.71 -20.14
C LYS A 984 -84.78 138.05 -21.12
N VAL A 985 -84.49 136.83 -21.59
CA VAL A 985 -85.19 136.22 -22.75
C VAL A 985 -86.08 135.03 -22.35
N GLY A 986 -85.92 134.54 -21.11
CA GLY A 986 -86.61 133.35 -20.60
C GLY A 986 -85.94 132.06 -21.06
N THR A 987 -85.86 131.08 -20.15
CA THR A 987 -85.00 129.88 -20.25
C THR A 987 -85.19 129.07 -21.54
N LEU A 988 -86.42 128.96 -22.05
CA LEU A 988 -86.74 128.19 -23.27
C LEU A 988 -86.39 128.93 -24.57
N LYS A 989 -86.46 130.27 -24.60
CA LYS A 989 -86.10 131.08 -25.78
C LYS A 989 -84.61 131.42 -25.81
N SER A 990 -83.94 131.52 -24.66
CA SER A 990 -82.50 131.82 -24.57
C SER A 990 -81.62 130.74 -25.17
N ILE A 991 -82.06 129.47 -25.22
CA ILE A 991 -81.29 128.33 -25.75
C ILE A 991 -81.02 128.47 -27.27
N PHE A 992 -81.87 129.21 -28.01
CA PHE A 992 -81.69 129.47 -29.43
C PHE A 992 -81.01 130.82 -29.73
N SER A 993 -80.56 131.57 -28.72
CA SER A 993 -79.89 132.85 -28.92
C SER A 993 -78.38 132.68 -29.14
N LEU A 994 -77.83 133.45 -30.08
CA LEU A 994 -76.41 133.46 -30.40
C LEU A 994 -75.55 133.83 -29.18
N ASP A 995 -76.06 134.70 -28.30
CA ASP A 995 -75.36 135.16 -27.10
C ASP A 995 -75.25 134.06 -26.03
N MET A 996 -76.26 133.19 -25.88
CA MET A 996 -76.15 132.03 -24.98
C MET A 996 -75.16 130.98 -25.49
N TRP A 997 -75.10 130.74 -26.80
CA TRP A 997 -74.10 129.84 -27.39
C TRP A 997 -72.68 130.39 -27.24
N LYS A 998 -72.48 131.70 -27.47
CA LYS A 998 -71.20 132.37 -27.21
C LYS A 998 -70.83 132.32 -25.72
N GLY A 999 -71.79 132.54 -24.83
CA GLY A 999 -71.62 132.44 -23.37
C GLY A 999 -71.24 131.03 -22.93
N GLN A 1000 -71.99 129.99 -23.34
CA GLN A 1000 -71.70 128.59 -23.01
C GLN A 1000 -70.36 128.13 -23.59
N SER A 1001 -70.03 128.51 -24.81
CA SER A 1001 -68.73 128.20 -25.41
C SER A 1001 -67.58 128.89 -24.66
N SER A 1002 -67.73 130.17 -24.34
CA SER A 1002 -66.73 130.91 -23.54
C SER A 1002 -66.59 130.36 -22.13
N LYS A 1003 -67.69 129.90 -21.53
CA LYS A 1003 -67.70 129.20 -20.23
C LYS A 1003 -66.91 127.90 -20.32
N LEU A 1004 -67.20 127.04 -21.31
CA LEU A 1004 -66.45 125.80 -21.52
C LEU A 1004 -64.95 126.06 -21.75
N VAL A 1005 -64.59 127.08 -22.54
CA VAL A 1005 -63.19 127.46 -22.78
C VAL A 1005 -62.52 127.94 -21.49
N ASN A 1006 -63.18 128.80 -20.72
CA ASN A 1006 -62.60 129.29 -19.47
C ASN A 1006 -62.60 128.23 -18.35
N GLU A 1007 -63.55 127.29 -18.33
CA GLU A 1007 -63.53 126.12 -17.44
C GLU A 1007 -62.33 125.23 -17.78
N MET A 1008 -62.07 125.00 -19.07
CA MET A 1008 -60.89 124.25 -19.51
C MET A 1008 -59.58 124.98 -19.16
N ASN A 1009 -59.54 126.30 -19.34
CA ASN A 1009 -58.39 127.12 -18.95
C ASN A 1009 -58.18 127.10 -17.44
N MET A 1010 -59.25 127.20 -16.65
CA MET A 1010 -59.19 127.16 -15.19
C MET A 1010 -58.64 125.82 -14.71
N ILE A 1011 -59.13 124.69 -15.26
CA ILE A 1011 -58.59 123.35 -14.96
C ILE A 1011 -57.10 123.26 -15.31
N ASN A 1012 -56.68 123.84 -16.44
CA ASN A 1012 -55.27 123.89 -16.82
C ASN A 1012 -54.43 124.75 -15.86
N MET A 1013 -54.97 125.88 -15.40
CA MET A 1013 -54.30 126.75 -14.43
C MET A 1013 -54.25 126.13 -13.03
N GLU A 1014 -55.28 125.41 -12.60
CA GLU A 1014 -55.23 124.61 -11.37
C GLU A 1014 -54.12 123.57 -11.42
N LYS A 1015 -53.99 122.89 -12.57
CA LYS A 1015 -52.93 121.91 -12.77
C LYS A 1015 -51.55 122.56 -12.67
N LEU A 1016 -51.35 123.71 -13.32
CA LEU A 1016 -50.10 124.48 -13.25
C LEU A 1016 -49.79 124.93 -11.81
N LEU A 1017 -50.78 125.45 -11.09
CA LEU A 1017 -50.66 125.84 -9.68
C LEU A 1017 -50.24 124.68 -8.79
N VAL A 1018 -50.88 123.52 -8.95
CA VAL A 1018 -50.57 122.34 -8.15
C VAL A 1018 -49.16 121.82 -8.46
N GLU A 1019 -48.74 121.82 -9.72
CA GLU A 1019 -47.38 121.42 -10.10
C GLU A 1019 -46.31 122.42 -9.61
N GLU A 1020 -46.58 123.72 -9.68
CA GLU A 1020 -45.71 124.75 -9.12
C GLU A 1020 -45.62 124.61 -7.59
N ALA A 1021 -46.73 124.35 -6.91
CA ALA A 1021 -46.77 124.14 -5.46
C ALA A 1021 -45.91 122.94 -5.02
N LYS A 1022 -45.89 121.84 -5.77
CA LYS A 1022 -45.04 120.68 -5.45
C LYS A 1022 -43.55 121.03 -5.39
N GLN A 1023 -43.11 121.98 -6.22
CA GLN A 1023 -41.72 122.40 -6.35
C GLN A 1023 -41.38 123.63 -5.48
N SER A 1024 -42.39 124.24 -4.87
CA SER A 1024 -42.26 125.45 -4.09
C SER A 1024 -41.73 125.19 -2.68
N GLN A 1025 -40.94 126.14 -2.15
CA GLN A 1025 -40.52 126.12 -0.76
C GLN A 1025 -41.69 126.30 0.22
N TYR A 1026 -42.80 126.93 -0.21
CA TYR A 1026 -43.94 127.24 0.67
C TYR A 1026 -44.77 126.00 1.06
N PHE A 1027 -44.74 124.95 0.22
CA PHE A 1027 -45.49 123.71 0.41
C PHE A 1027 -44.57 122.50 0.64
N LYS A 1028 -43.33 122.73 1.09
CA LYS A 1028 -42.29 121.69 1.19
C LYS A 1028 -42.64 120.54 2.16
N GLU A 1029 -43.32 120.83 3.27
CA GLU A 1029 -43.75 119.79 4.22
C GLU A 1029 -44.90 118.98 3.64
N GLU A 1030 -45.85 119.65 2.99
CA GLU A 1030 -46.99 119.03 2.32
C GLU A 1030 -46.58 118.30 1.03
N SER A 1031 -45.45 118.63 0.39
CA SER A 1031 -44.95 117.89 -0.78
C SER A 1031 -43.98 116.75 -0.43
N ALA A 1032 -43.43 116.71 0.80
CA ALA A 1032 -42.48 115.70 1.24
C ALA A 1032 -43.04 114.26 1.17
N LEU A 1033 -44.35 114.08 1.38
CA LEU A 1033 -44.98 112.76 1.29
C LEU A 1033 -44.93 112.17 -0.13
N PHE A 1034 -44.94 113.00 -1.18
CA PHE A 1034 -44.73 112.50 -2.55
C PHE A 1034 -43.34 111.88 -2.70
N SER A 1035 -42.31 112.49 -2.12
CA SER A 1035 -40.94 111.94 -2.13
C SER A 1035 -40.84 110.65 -1.32
N GLU A 1036 -41.52 110.54 -0.18
CA GLU A 1036 -41.54 109.32 0.63
C GLU A 1036 -42.24 108.14 -0.10
N LEU A 1037 -43.40 108.41 -0.70
CA LEU A 1037 -44.13 107.41 -1.49
C LEU A 1037 -43.32 107.00 -2.73
N GLN A 1038 -42.69 107.96 -3.43
CA GLN A 1038 -41.83 107.66 -4.57
C GLN A 1038 -40.62 106.81 -4.17
N GLN A 1039 -39.96 107.11 -3.04
CA GLN A 1039 -38.84 106.30 -2.55
C GLN A 1039 -39.26 104.86 -2.24
N LYS A 1040 -40.42 104.66 -1.61
CA LYS A 1040 -40.98 103.33 -1.35
C LYS A 1040 -41.30 102.58 -2.65
N ILE A 1041 -41.87 103.28 -3.63
CA ILE A 1041 -42.12 102.74 -4.98
C ILE A 1041 -40.81 102.34 -5.66
N ASP A 1042 -39.76 103.16 -5.57
CA ASP A 1042 -38.46 102.88 -6.19
C ASP A 1042 -37.79 101.64 -5.57
N VAL A 1043 -37.81 101.51 -4.23
CA VAL A 1043 -37.29 100.33 -3.53
C VAL A 1043 -38.04 99.06 -3.95
N LEU A 1044 -39.37 99.12 -3.99
CA LEU A 1044 -40.17 97.97 -4.43
C LEU A 1044 -39.96 97.65 -5.92
N ASN A 1045 -39.78 98.65 -6.78
CA ASN A 1045 -39.43 98.47 -8.19
C ASN A 1045 -38.07 97.78 -8.35
N GLU A 1046 -37.07 98.12 -7.54
CA GLU A 1046 -35.77 97.44 -7.56
C GLU A 1046 -35.90 95.97 -7.15
N ILE A 1047 -36.66 95.69 -6.07
CA ILE A 1047 -36.97 94.31 -5.64
C ILE A 1047 -37.72 93.56 -6.75
N GLN A 1048 -38.65 94.23 -7.43
CA GLN A 1048 -39.42 93.65 -8.53
C GLN A 1048 -38.55 93.29 -9.72
N ASN A 1049 -37.62 94.18 -10.10
CA ASN A 1049 -36.67 93.93 -11.18
C ASN A 1049 -35.74 92.74 -10.86
N LYS A 1050 -35.14 92.72 -9.66
CA LYS A 1050 -34.31 91.59 -9.19
C LYS A 1050 -35.09 90.27 -9.14
N THR A 1051 -36.35 90.30 -8.74
CA THR A 1051 -37.21 89.11 -8.70
C THR A 1051 -37.52 88.61 -10.11
N LYS A 1052 -37.84 89.52 -11.05
CA LYS A 1052 -38.04 89.19 -12.46
C LYS A 1052 -36.80 88.61 -13.13
N GLU A 1053 -35.60 89.11 -12.83
CA GLU A 1053 -34.34 88.52 -13.31
C GLU A 1053 -34.16 87.09 -12.81
N LYS A 1054 -34.35 86.84 -11.51
CA LYS A 1054 -34.29 85.48 -10.96
C LYS A 1054 -35.31 84.54 -11.60
N ILE A 1055 -36.54 85.01 -11.85
CA ILE A 1055 -37.56 84.23 -12.58
C ILE A 1055 -37.08 83.90 -14.00
N LYS A 1056 -36.46 84.85 -14.70
CA LYS A 1056 -35.91 84.64 -16.05
C LYS A 1056 -34.80 83.59 -16.05
N ASP A 1057 -33.87 83.66 -15.10
CA ASP A 1057 -32.79 82.67 -14.95
C ASP A 1057 -33.35 81.27 -14.65
N LYS A 1058 -34.33 81.18 -13.75
CA LYS A 1058 -35.04 79.93 -13.45
C LYS A 1058 -35.77 79.38 -14.67
N ASN A 1059 -36.43 80.23 -15.46
CA ASN A 1059 -37.08 79.81 -16.71
C ASN A 1059 -36.09 79.25 -17.74
N ASN A 1060 -34.91 79.87 -17.87
CA ASN A 1060 -33.84 79.35 -18.73
C ASN A 1060 -33.37 77.96 -18.28
N LEU A 1061 -33.11 77.78 -16.98
CA LEU A 1061 -32.73 76.48 -16.40
C LEU A 1061 -33.82 75.42 -16.60
N ILE A 1062 -35.09 75.78 -16.35
CA ILE A 1062 -36.26 74.92 -16.59
C ILE A 1062 -36.33 74.50 -18.06
N SER A 1063 -36.08 75.41 -19.01
CA SER A 1063 -36.08 75.09 -20.45
C SER A 1063 -34.97 74.09 -20.81
N VAL A 1064 -33.76 74.30 -20.30
CA VAL A 1064 -32.64 73.37 -20.51
C VAL A 1064 -32.93 71.99 -19.92
N LEU A 1065 -33.48 71.93 -18.71
CA LEU A 1065 -33.85 70.67 -18.04
C LEU A 1065 -34.99 69.96 -18.77
N LYS A 1066 -36.02 70.68 -19.23
CA LYS A 1066 -37.10 70.12 -20.07
C LYS A 1066 -36.55 69.50 -21.34
N ASN A 1067 -35.61 70.17 -22.01
CA ASN A 1067 -34.96 69.62 -23.21
C ASN A 1067 -34.19 68.34 -22.90
N LYS A 1068 -33.44 68.29 -21.78
CA LYS A 1068 -32.75 67.06 -21.35
C LYS A 1068 -33.71 65.92 -21.03
N VAL A 1069 -34.78 66.19 -20.29
CA VAL A 1069 -35.82 65.19 -19.99
C VAL A 1069 -36.46 64.67 -21.27
N ASN A 1070 -36.76 65.55 -22.24
CA ASN A 1070 -37.30 65.17 -23.54
C ASN A 1070 -36.31 64.30 -24.36
N LEU A 1071 -35.01 64.60 -24.32
CA LEU A 1071 -33.99 63.77 -24.97
C LEU A 1071 -33.93 62.37 -24.35
N LEU A 1072 -33.89 62.28 -23.01
CA LEU A 1072 -33.92 61.00 -22.30
C LEU A 1072 -35.21 60.23 -22.57
N GLU A 1073 -36.36 60.93 -22.63
CA GLU A 1073 -37.64 60.31 -23.00
C GLU A 1073 -37.61 59.78 -24.43
N ASN A 1074 -37.06 60.53 -25.38
CA ASN A 1074 -36.91 60.07 -26.75
C ASN A 1074 -36.01 58.82 -26.83
N ASP A 1075 -34.94 58.76 -26.03
CA ASP A 1075 -34.06 57.59 -25.96
C ASP A 1075 -34.79 56.37 -25.36
N LEU A 1076 -35.56 56.56 -24.29
CA LEU A 1076 -36.40 55.49 -23.72
C LEU A 1076 -37.47 55.01 -24.70
N VAL A 1077 -38.16 55.93 -25.38
CA VAL A 1077 -39.14 55.61 -26.42
C VAL A 1077 -38.48 54.85 -27.57
N LYS A 1078 -37.26 55.23 -27.97
CA LYS A 1078 -36.51 54.54 -29.01
C LYS A 1078 -36.18 53.11 -28.60
N ILE A 1079 -35.59 52.90 -27.42
CA ILE A 1079 -35.26 51.55 -26.92
C ILE A 1079 -36.53 50.71 -26.77
N ASN A 1080 -37.58 51.25 -26.17
CA ASN A 1080 -38.86 50.56 -26.00
C ASN A 1080 -39.56 50.27 -27.34
N SER A 1081 -39.35 51.09 -28.36
CA SER A 1081 -39.89 50.82 -29.71
C SER A 1081 -39.18 49.68 -30.44
N GLU A 1082 -37.91 49.44 -30.10
CA GLU A 1082 -37.10 48.34 -30.61
C GLU A 1082 -37.29 47.05 -29.79
N TYR A 1083 -37.46 47.16 -28.47
CA TYR A 1083 -37.59 46.05 -27.51
C TYR A 1083 -38.79 46.28 -26.56
N PRO A 1084 -40.04 46.03 -26.99
CA PRO A 1084 -41.22 46.46 -26.25
C PRO A 1084 -41.48 45.71 -24.92
N ASP A 1085 -40.86 44.56 -24.72
CA ASP A 1085 -40.96 43.74 -23.51
C ASP A 1085 -39.99 44.16 -22.39
N ILE A 1086 -39.05 45.08 -22.65
CA ILE A 1086 -38.09 45.63 -21.66
C ILE A 1086 -38.79 46.29 -20.47
N ASN A 1087 -39.98 46.87 -20.69
CA ASN A 1087 -40.79 47.49 -19.65
C ASN A 1087 -41.48 46.49 -18.72
N ASN A 1088 -41.77 45.28 -19.22
CA ASN A 1088 -42.55 44.26 -18.50
C ASN A 1088 -41.66 43.29 -17.72
N ALA A 1089 -40.34 43.39 -17.86
CA ALA A 1089 -39.40 42.50 -17.21
C ALA A 1089 -38.85 43.10 -15.91
N GLU A 1090 -39.18 42.48 -14.77
CA GLU A 1090 -38.56 42.77 -13.47
C GLU A 1090 -37.15 42.18 -13.42
N PHE A 1091 -36.17 42.88 -13.99
CA PHE A 1091 -34.76 42.58 -13.76
C PHE A 1091 -34.22 43.54 -12.71
N ARG A 1092 -34.11 43.08 -11.45
CA ARG A 1092 -33.32 43.81 -10.44
C ARG A 1092 -31.85 43.56 -10.76
N ALA A 1093 -31.21 44.52 -11.43
CA ALA A 1093 -29.75 44.58 -11.44
C ALA A 1093 -29.28 44.61 -9.98
N ILE A 1094 -28.64 43.53 -9.54
CA ILE A 1094 -27.86 43.55 -8.31
C ILE A 1094 -26.70 44.50 -8.61
N GLY A 1095 -26.82 45.72 -8.10
CA GLY A 1095 -25.72 46.69 -8.06
C GLY A 1095 -24.66 46.26 -7.05
#